data_AF-A0A6P4BU94-F1
#
_entry.id   AF-A0A6P4BU94-F1
#
_cell.length_a   1.000
_cell.length_b   1.000
_cell.length_c   1.000
_cell.angle_alpha   90.00
_cell.angle_beta   90.00
_cell.angle_gamma   90.00
#
_symmetry.space_group_name_H-M   'P 1'
#
loop_
_entity.id
_entity.type
_entity.pdbx_description
1 polymer ?
#
loop_
_entity_poly.entity_id
_entity_poly.type
_entity_poly.pdbx_seq_one_letter_code
_entity_poly.pdbx_strand_id
1 'polypeptide(L)'
;MKMEDNETSEREKEVKEFLQSKADVKGLVDSGITKLPRIFIHSLPQKYCTATAKINHDDDHNDILQVPVIDLEGLADVDDQSRRKEIVKDIENAAGKWGFFQIINHGIPLSVMEDMLEATRRFHELPKEVKNEWYSIDFAHNNVSFFSNPRFRPERPGDWRDTLRCSAVENERNMEAVPQACREELKEYYKALVGIRKILGELLSEALGLSSDYITNAGCLNSMSLFCQYYPVCPEPHLTLGSTKHADSSFFTIVLQDTTGGLQVLHQNHWIDVKPVRGAFLVNIGDLMQLLSNDKMKSVEHRVLATQGVKARVSVACFFNSDDKLKPYGPIKELLSENNPPLYKDTNYIEFATHYQGGSATQLKDVSGAIQAKHLARPKFDVGTSVNTVGIAYPYVLPRSGQGKKEIHDHDHHHHHPQVIPVIDLRDETIRRKEIVKATENAAANWDFYQIINHGIPLSVIEEMVEAARRFQKQPQEVKEEWYSLDFAHSNVNFVSNPRFKADAPGDWRNEIVEYYKGSIRIRKIVAELLSESWGLNSSGYIRNMGLLKLYDSTTKHADASFVTILVEDTIGGLKVLHKYNSVDVKPVKGASTVNIGDMMQQLVSNDKFKSVEHGVLATQGAEPRVSVTCFLTPDEKH
;
A
#
# COMPACT_ATOMS: atom_id res chain seq x y z
N MET A 1 35.46 2.75 26.18
CA MET A 1 35.59 4.09 26.83
C MET A 1 35.94 5.19 25.84
N LYS A 2 37.21 5.56 25.55
CA LYS A 2 37.49 6.77 24.72
C LYS A 2 36.86 6.82 23.31
N MET A 3 36.59 5.67 22.67
CA MET A 3 35.92 5.63 21.36
C MET A 3 34.38 5.70 21.47
N GLU A 4 33.77 5.03 22.45
CA GLU A 4 32.31 5.06 22.70
C GLU A 4 31.84 6.45 23.20
N ASP A 5 32.67 7.13 24.00
CA ASP A 5 32.39 8.48 24.49
C ASP A 5 32.42 9.51 23.33
N ASN A 6 33.28 9.29 22.32
CA ASN A 6 33.39 10.16 21.15
C ASN A 6 32.25 9.95 20.15
N GLU A 7 31.85 8.70 19.91
CA GLU A 7 30.74 8.37 19.01
C GLU A 7 29.38 8.88 19.53
N THR A 8 29.15 8.77 20.84
CA THR A 8 27.95 9.31 21.48
C THR A 8 27.90 10.84 21.38
N SER A 9 29.03 11.52 21.62
CA SER A 9 29.13 12.98 21.51
C SER A 9 28.94 13.49 20.07
N GLU A 10 29.45 12.77 19.07
CA GLU A 10 29.23 13.11 17.65
C GLU A 10 27.76 12.93 17.24
N ARG A 11 27.10 11.88 17.73
CA ARG A 11 25.68 11.62 17.46
C ARG A 11 24.77 12.67 18.10
N GLU A 12 25.08 13.10 19.33
CA GLU A 12 24.40 14.23 19.99
C GLU A 12 24.49 15.51 19.17
N LYS A 13 25.66 15.80 18.61
CA LYS A 13 25.88 16.96 17.75
C LYS A 13 25.06 16.88 16.46
N GLU A 14 25.09 15.74 15.77
CA GLU A 14 24.31 15.52 14.53
C GLU A 14 22.79 15.66 14.78
N VAL A 15 22.27 15.09 15.88
CA VAL A 15 20.85 15.25 16.24
C VAL A 15 20.50 16.71 16.48
N LYS A 16 21.36 17.44 17.21
CA LYS A 16 21.15 18.86 17.48
C LYS A 16 21.14 19.69 16.20
N GLU A 17 22.08 19.45 15.29
CA GLU A 17 22.16 20.13 13.99
C GLU A 17 20.93 19.83 13.12
N PHE A 18 20.50 18.57 13.06
CA PHE A 18 19.30 18.16 12.34
C PHE A 18 18.06 18.91 12.86
N LEU A 19 17.82 18.89 14.17
CA LEU A 19 16.67 19.56 14.79
C LEU A 19 16.72 21.09 14.65
N GLN A 20 17.90 21.71 14.81
CA GLN A 20 18.08 23.16 14.65
C GLN A 20 17.87 23.64 13.21
N SER A 21 18.30 22.83 12.24
CA SER A 21 18.13 23.15 10.82
C SER A 21 16.68 23.07 10.35
N LYS A 22 15.78 22.51 11.18
CA LYS A 22 14.42 22.12 10.80
C LYS A 22 14.41 21.32 9.49
N ALA A 23 15.47 20.53 9.27
CA ALA A 23 15.52 19.63 8.13
C ALA A 23 14.48 18.53 8.31
N ASP A 24 13.94 18.10 7.19
CA ASP A 24 13.10 16.92 7.07
C ASP A 24 13.89 15.84 6.30
N VAL A 25 13.46 14.58 6.41
CA VAL A 25 14.13 13.47 5.75
C VAL A 25 14.06 13.66 4.24
N LYS A 26 12.97 14.21 3.72
CA LYS A 26 12.86 14.54 2.30
C LYS A 26 13.92 15.55 1.86
N GLY A 27 14.16 16.62 2.61
CA GLY A 27 15.18 17.61 2.32
C GLY A 27 16.60 17.04 2.34
N LEU A 28 16.84 16.01 3.15
CA LEU A 28 18.08 15.23 3.06
C LEU A 28 18.18 14.50 1.71
N VAL A 29 17.12 13.84 1.26
CA VAL A 29 17.07 13.19 -0.05
C VAL A 29 17.25 14.20 -1.19
N ASP A 30 16.55 15.33 -1.14
CA ASP A 30 16.64 16.41 -2.15
C ASP A 30 18.06 17.02 -2.21
N SER A 31 18.84 16.95 -1.13
CA SER A 31 20.25 17.36 -1.12
C SER A 31 21.21 16.38 -1.82
N GLY A 32 20.70 15.23 -2.29
CA GLY A 32 21.46 14.25 -3.08
C GLY A 32 22.32 13.30 -2.24
N ILE A 33 21.95 13.03 -0.99
CA ILE A 33 22.70 12.09 -0.15
C ILE A 33 22.72 10.68 -0.78
N THR A 34 23.89 10.05 -0.75
CA THR A 34 24.06 8.65 -1.18
C THR A 34 24.28 7.69 -0.01
N LYS A 35 24.42 8.24 1.21
CA LYS A 35 24.68 7.51 2.45
C LYS A 35 23.78 8.05 3.54
N LEU A 36 23.31 7.16 4.41
CA LEU A 36 22.50 7.56 5.56
C LEU A 36 23.35 8.31 6.60
N PRO A 37 22.86 9.45 7.13
CA PRO A 37 23.44 10.03 8.34
C PRO A 37 23.37 9.04 9.50
N ARG A 38 24.37 9.04 10.38
CA ARG A 38 24.50 8.05 11.46
C ARG A 38 23.29 8.03 12.38
N ILE A 39 22.68 9.19 12.59
CA ILE A 39 21.47 9.36 13.39
C ILE A 39 20.26 8.55 12.88
N PHE A 40 20.24 8.11 11.61
CA PHE A 40 19.18 7.24 11.04
C PHE A 40 19.59 5.78 10.89
N ILE A 41 20.86 5.44 11.14
CA ILE A 41 21.35 4.06 11.04
C ILE A 41 20.91 3.29 12.28
N HIS A 42 20.14 2.23 12.03
CA HIS A 42 19.69 1.28 13.03
C HIS A 42 20.65 0.08 13.07
N SER A 43 21.03 -0.33 14.28
CA SER A 43 21.73 -1.60 14.50
C SER A 43 20.76 -2.77 14.33
N LEU A 44 20.30 -3.01 13.10
CA LEU A 44 19.40 -4.11 12.75
C LEU A 44 20.25 -5.37 12.57
N PRO A 45 19.99 -6.47 13.31
CA PRO A 45 20.58 -7.75 12.97
C PRO A 45 20.27 -8.12 11.52
N GLN A 46 21.24 -8.64 10.79
CA GLN A 46 21.16 -8.92 9.34
C GLN A 46 19.97 -9.83 8.94
N LYS A 47 19.40 -10.56 9.92
CA LYS A 47 18.18 -11.39 9.78
C LYS A 47 16.86 -10.60 9.66
N TYR A 48 16.83 -9.29 9.92
CA TYR A 48 15.60 -8.48 9.87
C TYR A 48 15.22 -7.95 8.48
N CYS A 49 16.07 -8.18 7.47
CA CYS A 49 15.93 -7.62 6.10
C CYS A 49 15.32 -8.57 5.07
N THR A 50 14.90 -9.78 5.45
CA THR A 50 14.25 -10.74 4.54
C THR A 50 12.99 -11.30 5.17
N ALA A 51 11.84 -10.73 4.86
CA ALA A 51 10.56 -11.36 5.14
C ALA A 51 10.28 -12.40 4.05
N THR A 52 10.60 -13.65 4.35
CA THR A 52 9.61 -14.73 4.31
C THR A 52 10.14 -15.75 5.31
N ALA A 53 9.63 -15.75 6.53
CA ALA A 53 9.72 -16.96 7.32
C ALA A 53 8.91 -18.01 6.56
N LYS A 54 9.59 -18.84 5.76
CA LYS A 54 9.08 -20.19 5.51
C LYS A 54 8.97 -20.79 6.90
N ILE A 55 7.74 -20.94 7.37
CA ILE A 55 7.45 -21.65 8.60
C ILE A 55 7.88 -23.09 8.32
N ASN A 56 9.05 -23.48 8.81
CA ASN A 56 9.40 -24.89 8.92
C ASN A 56 8.57 -25.44 10.08
N HIS A 57 7.35 -25.89 9.78
CA HIS A 57 6.64 -26.81 10.65
C HIS A 57 6.37 -28.08 9.84
N ASP A 58 6.79 -29.21 10.39
CA ASP A 58 6.52 -30.57 9.95
C ASP A 58 5.02 -30.95 10.09
N ASP A 59 4.10 -30.04 9.78
CA ASP A 59 2.66 -30.29 9.77
C ASP A 59 2.05 -29.81 8.44
N ASP A 60 1.24 -30.68 7.84
CA ASP A 60 0.76 -30.70 6.46
C ASP A 60 -0.29 -29.61 6.11
N HIS A 61 -0.15 -28.41 6.67
CA HIS A 61 -1.04 -27.26 6.40
C HIS A 61 -0.24 -26.01 6.05
N ASN A 62 -0.17 -25.70 4.75
CA ASN A 62 0.54 -24.59 4.16
C ASN A 62 -0.26 -23.27 4.29
N ASP A 63 -0.66 -22.90 5.51
CA ASP A 63 -1.42 -21.68 5.78
C ASP A 63 -0.50 -20.45 5.71
N ILE A 64 -0.59 -19.70 4.61
CA ILE A 64 0.08 -18.41 4.47
C ILE A 64 -0.55 -17.43 5.46
N LEU A 65 0.18 -17.07 6.52
CA LEU A 65 -0.24 -16.05 7.48
C LEU A 65 -0.43 -14.70 6.76
N GLN A 66 -1.67 -14.20 6.74
CA GLN A 66 -2.02 -12.90 6.18
C GLN A 66 -2.97 -12.15 7.12
N VAL A 67 -2.80 -10.83 7.20
CA VAL A 67 -3.72 -9.97 7.93
C VAL A 67 -5.15 -10.15 7.39
N PRO A 68 -6.15 -10.45 8.25
CA PRO A 68 -7.52 -10.68 7.83
C PRO A 68 -8.09 -9.51 7.02
N VAL A 69 -8.91 -9.82 6.02
CA VAL A 69 -9.69 -8.83 5.25
C VAL A 69 -11.16 -9.08 5.56
N ILE A 70 -11.86 -8.04 5.99
CA ILE A 70 -13.26 -8.09 6.41
C ILE A 70 -14.08 -7.25 5.43
N ASP A 71 -15.06 -7.90 4.81
CA ASP A 71 -15.96 -7.26 3.86
C ASP A 71 -17.17 -6.66 4.59
N LEU A 72 -17.37 -5.34 4.48
CA LEU A 72 -18.49 -4.64 5.08
C LEU A 72 -19.72 -4.54 4.15
N GLU A 73 -19.70 -5.18 2.99
CA GLU A 73 -20.87 -5.27 2.12
C GLU A 73 -22.06 -5.93 2.85
N GLY A 74 -23.25 -5.37 2.65
CA GLY A 74 -24.47 -5.78 3.32
C GLY A 74 -24.62 -5.29 4.77
N LEU A 75 -23.64 -4.56 5.33
CA LEU A 75 -23.73 -4.06 6.71
C LEU A 75 -24.91 -3.09 6.94
N ALA A 76 -25.29 -2.32 5.90
CA ALA A 76 -26.39 -1.37 5.95
C ALA A 76 -27.77 -2.01 5.73
N ASP A 77 -27.83 -3.31 5.41
CA ASP A 77 -29.08 -4.03 5.23
C ASP A 77 -29.71 -4.32 6.59
N VAL A 78 -30.80 -3.61 6.90
CA VAL A 78 -31.50 -3.72 8.19
C VAL A 78 -32.27 -5.04 8.30
N ASP A 79 -32.60 -5.66 7.17
CA ASP A 79 -33.36 -6.91 7.13
C ASP A 79 -32.45 -8.14 7.28
N ASP A 80 -31.15 -8.01 7.01
CA ASP A 80 -30.16 -9.08 7.18
C ASP A 80 -29.32 -8.94 8.46
N GLN A 81 -29.94 -9.29 9.59
CA GLN A 81 -29.21 -9.40 10.87
C GLN A 81 -28.16 -10.52 10.88
N SER A 82 -28.22 -11.47 9.95
CA SER A 82 -27.26 -12.58 9.90
C SER A 82 -25.90 -12.07 9.42
N ARG A 83 -25.90 -11.22 8.37
CA ARG A 83 -24.68 -10.61 7.85
C ARG A 83 -23.94 -9.77 8.88
N ARG A 84 -24.65 -8.93 9.64
CA ARG A 84 -24.02 -8.14 10.71
C ARG A 84 -23.34 -9.03 11.75
N LYS A 85 -23.98 -10.13 12.16
CA LYS A 85 -23.40 -11.07 13.15
C LYS A 85 -22.13 -11.74 12.63
N GLU A 86 -22.07 -12.08 11.35
CA GLU A 86 -20.86 -12.61 10.71
C GLU A 86 -19.73 -11.57 10.76
N ILE A 87 -19.99 -10.33 10.32
CA ILE A 87 -19.02 -9.24 10.35
C ILE A 87 -18.50 -8.99 11.77
N VAL A 88 -19.40 -8.96 12.76
CA VAL A 88 -19.03 -8.81 14.18
C VAL A 88 -18.13 -9.97 14.62
N LYS A 89 -18.43 -11.20 14.20
CA LYS A 89 -17.62 -12.37 14.55
C LYS A 89 -16.23 -12.33 13.91
N ASP A 90 -16.14 -11.87 12.68
CA ASP A 90 -14.87 -11.69 11.98
C ASP A 90 -14.02 -10.62 12.64
N ILE A 91 -14.64 -9.51 13.07
CA ILE A 91 -13.97 -8.44 13.83
C ILE A 91 -13.51 -8.94 15.19
N GLU A 92 -14.35 -9.67 15.94
CA GLU A 92 -13.97 -10.29 17.21
C GLU A 92 -12.72 -11.17 17.04
N ASN A 93 -12.73 -12.05 16.03
CA ASN A 93 -11.62 -12.94 15.74
C ASN A 93 -10.35 -12.18 15.34
N ALA A 94 -10.47 -11.18 14.45
CA ALA A 94 -9.32 -10.46 13.95
C ALA A 94 -8.73 -9.52 15.02
N ALA A 95 -9.56 -8.77 15.74
CA ALA A 95 -9.12 -7.92 16.84
C ALA A 95 -8.51 -8.73 18.01
N GLY A 96 -9.02 -9.92 18.29
CA GLY A 96 -8.54 -10.78 19.38
C GLY A 96 -7.32 -11.65 19.05
N LYS A 97 -7.16 -12.08 17.79
CA LYS A 97 -6.03 -12.94 17.38
C LYS A 97 -4.90 -12.17 16.69
N TRP A 98 -5.25 -11.19 15.86
CA TRP A 98 -4.30 -10.44 15.04
C TRP A 98 -4.04 -9.04 15.58
N GLY A 99 -5.03 -8.41 16.21
CA GLY A 99 -4.95 -6.99 16.57
C GLY A 99 -4.97 -6.05 15.37
N PHE A 100 -5.05 -6.60 14.15
CA PHE A 100 -4.99 -5.94 12.86
C PHE A 100 -5.97 -6.61 11.91
N PHE A 101 -6.64 -5.82 11.07
CA PHE A 101 -7.48 -6.30 9.97
C PHE A 101 -7.67 -5.21 8.92
N GLN A 102 -7.93 -5.59 7.68
CA GLN A 102 -8.35 -4.67 6.64
C GLN A 102 -9.87 -4.69 6.53
N ILE A 103 -10.49 -3.54 6.25
CA ILE A 103 -11.89 -3.44 5.89
C ILE A 103 -12.01 -3.00 4.43
N ILE A 104 -12.92 -3.64 3.68
CA ILE A 104 -13.29 -3.29 2.30
C ILE A 104 -14.80 -3.05 2.23
N ASN A 105 -15.28 -2.49 1.12
CA ASN A 105 -16.69 -2.18 0.89
C ASN A 105 -17.32 -1.35 2.04
N HIS A 106 -16.51 -0.49 2.66
CA HIS A 106 -16.90 0.35 3.79
C HIS A 106 -17.68 1.61 3.39
N GLY A 107 -18.05 1.74 2.10
CA GLY A 107 -18.91 2.81 1.58
C GLY A 107 -18.25 4.17 1.38
N ILE A 108 -16.93 4.29 1.58
CA ILE A 108 -16.20 5.54 1.27
C ILE A 108 -15.76 5.50 -0.19
N PRO A 109 -16.03 6.54 -0.99
CA PRO A 109 -15.60 6.59 -2.37
C PRO A 109 -14.07 6.48 -2.49
N LEU A 110 -13.61 5.67 -3.43
CA LEU A 110 -12.18 5.48 -3.70
C LEU A 110 -11.47 6.79 -4.02
N SER A 111 -12.14 7.72 -4.71
CA SER A 111 -11.60 9.04 -5.03
C SER A 111 -11.21 9.82 -3.77
N VAL A 112 -12.03 9.80 -2.71
CA VAL A 112 -11.72 10.50 -1.43
C VAL A 112 -10.45 9.95 -0.80
N MET A 113 -10.21 8.64 -0.91
CA MET A 113 -9.01 7.99 -0.39
C MET A 113 -7.78 8.34 -1.24
N GLU A 114 -7.90 8.26 -2.57
CA GLU A 114 -6.80 8.56 -3.49
C GLU A 114 -6.41 10.04 -3.46
N ASP A 115 -7.40 10.94 -3.42
CA ASP A 115 -7.20 12.38 -3.29
C ASP A 115 -6.47 12.72 -1.99
N MET A 116 -6.79 12.07 -0.87
CA MET A 116 -6.10 12.28 0.40
C MET A 116 -4.63 11.80 0.36
N LEU A 117 -4.35 10.66 -0.28
CA LEU A 117 -2.98 10.16 -0.46
C LEU A 117 -2.16 11.12 -1.35
N GLU A 118 -2.76 11.62 -2.43
CA GLU A 118 -2.10 12.59 -3.31
C GLU A 118 -1.93 13.94 -2.64
N ALA A 119 -2.91 14.44 -1.89
CA ALA A 119 -2.80 15.66 -1.11
C ALA A 119 -1.70 15.58 -0.05
N THR A 120 -1.56 14.41 0.60
CA THR A 120 -0.45 14.13 1.52
C THR A 120 0.89 14.26 0.79
N ARG A 121 1.03 13.60 -0.37
CA ARG A 121 2.24 13.69 -1.19
C ARG A 121 2.53 15.14 -1.59
N ARG A 122 1.54 15.84 -2.12
CA ARG A 122 1.63 17.23 -2.57
C ARG A 122 2.16 18.15 -1.48
N PHE A 123 1.66 18.06 -0.25
CA PHE A 123 2.16 18.86 0.86
C PHE A 123 3.66 18.60 1.13
N HIS A 124 4.06 17.33 1.20
CA HIS A 124 5.44 16.97 1.53
C HIS A 124 6.43 17.31 0.41
N GLU A 125 5.98 17.34 -0.84
CA GLU A 125 6.73 17.78 -2.02
C GLU A 125 6.87 19.30 -2.16
N LEU A 126 6.21 20.11 -1.31
CA LEU A 126 6.41 21.56 -1.32
C LEU A 126 7.85 21.93 -0.94
N PRO A 127 8.33 23.11 -1.40
CA PRO A 127 9.61 23.65 -0.95
C PRO A 127 9.68 23.73 0.59
N LYS A 128 10.86 23.47 1.15
CA LYS A 128 11.11 23.50 2.60
C LYS A 128 10.68 24.83 3.22
N GLU A 129 10.93 25.93 2.52
CA GLU A 129 10.62 27.29 2.95
C GLU A 129 9.11 27.48 3.19
N VAL A 130 8.28 26.81 2.38
CA VAL A 130 6.82 26.83 2.52
C VAL A 130 6.40 25.95 3.69
N LYS A 131 6.91 24.70 3.77
CA LYS A 131 6.57 23.77 4.86
C LYS A 131 6.98 24.28 6.25
N ASN A 132 8.00 25.13 6.34
CA ASN A 132 8.50 25.71 7.59
C ASN A 132 7.44 26.50 8.36
N GLU A 133 6.39 27.02 7.71
CA GLU A 133 5.27 27.69 8.38
C GLU A 133 4.56 26.75 9.37
N TRP A 134 4.49 25.46 9.05
CA TRP A 134 3.89 24.44 9.93
C TRP A 134 4.91 23.72 10.81
N TYR A 135 6.22 24.00 10.66
CA TYR A 135 7.23 23.25 11.40
C TYR A 135 7.14 23.52 12.92
N SER A 136 6.68 22.53 13.69
CA SER A 136 6.53 22.63 15.14
C SER A 136 6.56 21.27 15.80
N ILE A 137 7.21 21.20 16.97
CA ILE A 137 7.15 20.06 17.89
C ILE A 137 6.32 20.37 19.15
N ASP A 138 5.72 21.55 19.21
CA ASP A 138 4.83 21.96 20.30
C ASP A 138 3.39 21.55 20.00
N PHE A 139 3.11 20.27 20.24
CA PHE A 139 1.82 19.65 19.97
C PHE A 139 0.71 20.06 20.94
N ALA A 140 1.05 20.75 22.03
CA ALA A 140 0.09 21.21 23.02
C ALA A 140 -0.63 22.48 22.57
N HIS A 141 0.08 23.36 21.86
CA HIS A 141 -0.47 24.63 21.38
C HIS A 141 -0.82 24.61 19.89
N ASN A 142 -0.31 23.63 19.14
CA ASN A 142 -0.54 23.53 17.70
C ASN A 142 -1.39 22.30 17.34
N ASN A 143 -2.55 22.58 16.75
CA ASN A 143 -3.46 21.56 16.21
C ASN A 143 -2.93 20.98 14.89
N VAL A 144 -2.25 21.80 14.10
CA VAL A 144 -1.61 21.40 12.84
C VAL A 144 -0.10 21.61 12.99
N SER A 145 0.70 20.60 12.68
CA SER A 145 2.16 20.70 12.76
C SER A 145 2.83 19.76 11.79
N PHE A 146 3.83 20.26 11.09
CA PHE A 146 4.80 19.49 10.33
C PHE A 146 6.04 19.26 11.18
N PHE A 147 6.62 18.06 11.14
CA PHE A 147 7.87 17.75 11.83
C PHE A 147 8.52 16.51 11.27
N SER A 148 9.81 16.36 11.57
CA SER A 148 10.55 15.12 11.38
C SER A 148 11.16 14.71 12.73
N ASN A 149 10.92 13.46 13.15
CA ASN A 149 11.52 12.88 14.36
C ASN A 149 11.42 13.79 15.61
N PRO A 150 10.21 14.12 16.11
CA PRO A 150 10.02 15.18 17.10
C PRO A 150 10.57 14.84 18.50
N ARG A 151 10.90 13.57 18.73
CA ARG A 151 11.50 13.03 19.96
C ARG A 151 12.84 12.35 19.67
N PHE A 152 13.61 12.90 18.72
CA PHE A 152 14.92 12.36 18.37
C PHE A 152 15.81 12.36 19.61
N ARG A 153 16.23 11.16 20.04
CA ARG A 153 17.15 10.97 21.15
C ARG A 153 18.49 10.49 20.59
N PRO A 154 19.64 11.04 21.00
CA PRO A 154 20.95 10.60 20.52
C PRO A 154 21.17 9.10 20.65
N GLU A 155 20.62 8.46 21.69
CA GLU A 155 20.81 7.03 21.97
C GLU A 155 19.98 6.11 21.07
N ARG A 156 19.02 6.66 20.29
CA ARG A 156 18.15 5.88 19.40
C ARG A 156 18.18 6.43 17.97
N PRO A 157 18.21 5.55 16.96
CA PRO A 157 18.06 6.00 15.58
C PRO A 157 16.69 6.63 15.33
N GLY A 158 16.66 7.63 14.46
CA GLY A 158 15.43 8.25 13.98
C GLY A 158 14.78 7.42 12.87
N ASP A 159 13.48 7.61 12.72
CA ASP A 159 12.67 7.05 11.63
C ASP A 159 12.97 7.78 10.31
N TRP A 160 13.06 7.05 9.20
CA TRP A 160 13.18 7.58 7.84
C TRP A 160 11.81 8.06 7.30
N ARG A 161 11.24 9.08 7.93
CA ARG A 161 9.88 9.57 7.70
C ARG A 161 9.69 11.01 8.14
N ASP A 162 8.84 11.73 7.41
CA ASP A 162 8.31 13.04 7.76
C ASP A 162 6.80 12.98 8.03
N THR A 163 6.29 13.87 8.88
CA THR A 163 4.91 13.82 9.36
C THR A 163 4.25 15.19 9.33
N LEU A 164 3.09 15.28 8.67
CA LEU A 164 2.13 16.36 8.91
C LEU A 164 1.04 15.83 9.85
N ARG A 165 0.99 16.36 11.06
CA ARG A 165 -0.04 16.08 12.06
C ARG A 165 -1.17 17.10 11.95
N CYS A 166 -2.41 16.61 11.93
CA CYS A 166 -3.63 17.40 12.01
C CYS A 166 -4.54 16.81 13.11
N SER A 167 -4.65 17.49 14.24
CA SER A 167 -5.45 17.08 15.40
C SER A 167 -6.53 18.10 15.70
N ALA A 168 -7.69 17.63 16.18
CA ALA A 168 -8.82 18.50 16.56
C ALA A 168 -9.28 19.46 15.44
N VAL A 169 -9.13 19.04 14.17
CA VAL A 169 -9.53 19.81 12.98
C VAL A 169 -11.02 19.62 12.63
N GLU A 170 -11.89 19.69 13.63
CA GLU A 170 -13.31 19.33 13.50
C GLU A 170 -14.20 20.53 13.14
N ASN A 171 -13.75 21.74 13.48
CA ASN A 171 -14.43 22.99 13.18
C ASN A 171 -13.71 23.76 12.07
N GLU A 172 -14.44 24.65 11.41
CA GLU A 172 -13.95 25.43 10.26
C GLU A 172 -12.67 26.21 10.59
N ARG A 173 -12.61 26.83 11.78
CA ARG A 173 -11.44 27.61 12.23
C ARG A 173 -10.17 26.77 12.32
N ASN A 174 -10.26 25.54 12.84
CA ASN A 174 -9.11 24.64 12.91
C ASN A 174 -8.75 24.05 11.54
N MET A 175 -9.74 23.91 10.64
CA MET A 175 -9.51 23.46 9.26
C MET A 175 -8.77 24.51 8.42
N GLU A 176 -8.98 25.80 8.67
CA GLU A 176 -8.25 26.89 8.00
C GLU A 176 -6.74 26.83 8.27
N ALA A 177 -6.32 26.32 9.44
CA ALA A 177 -4.92 26.13 9.80
C ALA A 177 -4.23 24.99 9.02
N VAL A 178 -5.00 24.10 8.39
CA VAL A 178 -4.47 23.03 7.54
C VAL A 178 -3.87 23.65 6.26
N PRO A 179 -2.69 23.18 5.79
CA PRO A 179 -2.06 23.71 4.59
C PRO A 179 -3.00 23.69 3.39
N GLN A 180 -3.02 24.79 2.62
CA GLN A 180 -3.89 24.91 1.45
C GLN A 180 -3.67 23.77 0.44
N ALA A 181 -2.44 23.25 0.34
CA ALA A 181 -2.09 22.15 -0.56
C ALA A 181 -2.86 20.84 -0.29
N CYS A 182 -3.43 20.64 0.90
CA CYS A 182 -4.15 19.42 1.26
C CYS A 182 -5.46 19.66 2.03
N ARG A 183 -5.90 20.93 2.17
CA ARG A 183 -7.01 21.30 3.06
C ARG A 183 -8.35 20.68 2.64
N GLU A 184 -8.72 20.79 1.37
CA GLU A 184 -10.03 20.35 0.91
C GLU A 184 -10.15 18.83 0.91
N GLU A 185 -9.11 18.13 0.45
CA GLU A 185 -9.05 16.67 0.48
C GLU A 185 -9.04 16.14 1.92
N LEU A 186 -8.30 16.79 2.83
CA LEU A 186 -8.32 16.44 4.25
C LEU A 186 -9.69 16.69 4.88
N LYS A 187 -10.38 17.76 4.51
CA LYS A 187 -11.74 18.06 5.00
C LYS A 187 -12.74 17.00 4.58
N GLU A 188 -12.74 16.57 3.31
CA GLU A 188 -13.62 15.51 2.83
C GLU A 188 -13.25 14.14 3.44
N TYR A 189 -11.96 13.83 3.54
CA TYR A 189 -11.48 12.61 4.18
C TYR A 189 -11.83 12.55 5.67
N TYR A 190 -11.73 13.67 6.39
CA TYR A 190 -12.12 13.77 7.80
C TYR A 190 -13.61 13.44 7.98
N LYS A 191 -14.50 13.97 7.12
CA LYS A 191 -15.94 13.62 7.15
C LYS A 191 -16.17 12.12 6.93
N ALA A 192 -15.45 11.51 5.97
CA ALA A 192 -15.51 10.08 5.72
C ALA A 192 -15.12 9.27 6.97
N LEU A 193 -14.03 9.66 7.64
CA LEU A 193 -13.56 9.01 8.88
C LEU A 193 -14.55 9.15 10.04
N VAL A 194 -15.31 10.24 10.13
CA VAL A 194 -16.39 10.37 11.13
C VAL A 194 -17.46 9.28 10.95
N GLY A 195 -17.80 8.94 9.70
CA GLY A 195 -18.70 7.83 9.39
C GLY A 195 -18.12 6.47 9.80
N ILE A 196 -16.88 6.20 9.41
CA ILE A 196 -16.19 4.95 9.76
C ILE A 196 -15.99 4.80 11.27
N ARG A 197 -15.70 5.89 11.99
CA ARG A 197 -15.62 5.91 13.47
C ARG A 197 -16.88 5.32 14.10
N LYS A 198 -18.04 5.75 13.63
CA LYS A 198 -19.34 5.26 14.15
C LYS A 198 -19.48 3.76 13.88
N ILE A 199 -19.25 3.34 12.64
CA ILE A 199 -19.36 1.93 12.22
C ILE A 199 -18.44 1.03 13.07
N LEU A 200 -17.16 1.37 13.18
CA LEU A 200 -16.20 0.57 13.94
C LEU A 200 -16.47 0.63 15.45
N GLY A 201 -16.92 1.78 15.99
CA GLY A 201 -17.35 1.87 17.39
C GLY A 201 -18.48 0.89 17.72
N GLU A 202 -19.46 0.75 16.82
CA GLU A 202 -20.54 -0.21 16.97
C GLU A 202 -20.06 -1.66 16.88
N LEU A 203 -19.34 -1.99 15.82
CA LEU A 203 -18.88 -3.35 15.57
C LEU A 203 -17.90 -3.85 16.65
N LEU A 204 -17.00 -2.99 17.13
CA LEU A 204 -16.08 -3.34 18.22
C LEU A 204 -16.82 -3.52 19.55
N SER A 205 -17.86 -2.73 19.82
CA SER A 205 -18.66 -2.91 21.04
C SER A 205 -19.42 -4.24 21.01
N GLU A 206 -20.05 -4.55 19.88
CA GLU A 206 -20.75 -5.83 19.68
C GLU A 206 -19.78 -7.03 19.71
N ALA A 207 -18.57 -6.89 19.16
CA ALA A 207 -17.53 -7.92 19.21
C ALA A 207 -17.06 -8.20 20.65
N LEU A 208 -17.20 -7.25 21.58
CA LEU A 208 -16.96 -7.47 23.01
C LEU A 208 -18.16 -8.10 23.73
N GLY A 209 -19.31 -8.23 23.06
CA GLY A 209 -20.58 -8.68 23.63
C GLY A 209 -21.33 -7.58 24.37
N LEU A 210 -21.10 -6.31 24.03
CA LEU A 210 -21.70 -5.14 24.67
C LEU A 210 -22.78 -4.50 23.76
N SER A 211 -23.47 -3.48 24.27
CA SER A 211 -24.36 -2.67 23.43
C SER A 211 -23.54 -1.95 22.35
N SER A 212 -24.12 -1.79 21.15
CA SER A 212 -23.42 -1.19 20.00
C SER A 212 -22.89 0.22 20.28
N ASP A 213 -23.51 0.97 21.19
CA ASP A 213 -23.11 2.31 21.55
C ASP A 213 -22.11 2.39 22.70
N TYR A 214 -21.68 1.25 23.29
CA TYR A 214 -20.89 1.23 24.52
C TYR A 214 -19.57 2.03 24.41
N ILE A 215 -18.71 1.70 23.44
CA ILE A 215 -17.39 2.34 23.28
C ILE A 215 -17.54 3.85 23.01
N THR A 216 -18.55 4.23 22.22
CA THR A 216 -18.85 5.63 21.91
C THR A 216 -19.34 6.38 23.15
N ASN A 217 -20.29 5.83 23.89
CA ASN A 217 -20.81 6.43 25.13
C ASN A 217 -19.76 6.46 26.25
N ALA A 218 -18.80 5.54 26.22
CA ALA A 218 -17.64 5.56 27.09
C ALA A 218 -16.65 6.70 26.73
N GLY A 219 -16.91 7.51 25.69
CA GLY A 219 -16.08 8.66 25.31
C GLY A 219 -14.72 8.27 24.73
N CYS A 220 -14.54 7.00 24.36
CA CYS A 220 -13.26 6.48 23.89
C CYS A 220 -12.85 7.04 22.52
N LEU A 221 -13.80 7.55 21.72
CA LEU A 221 -13.59 7.90 20.30
C LEU A 221 -13.85 9.39 20.01
N ASN A 222 -13.89 10.22 21.03
CA ASN A 222 -14.27 11.63 20.91
C ASN A 222 -13.19 12.50 20.26
N SER A 223 -11.94 12.04 20.21
CA SER A 223 -10.81 12.76 19.62
C SER A 223 -10.22 11.99 18.45
N MET A 224 -9.95 12.71 17.36
CA MET A 224 -9.34 12.18 16.16
C MET A 224 -8.06 12.96 15.81
N SER A 225 -6.97 12.24 15.55
CA SER A 225 -5.69 12.82 15.15
C SER A 225 -5.16 12.15 13.90
N LEU A 226 -5.02 12.92 12.81
CA LEU A 226 -4.50 12.45 11.54
C LEU A 226 -2.99 12.72 11.46
N PHE A 227 -2.26 11.72 11.00
CA PHE A 227 -0.83 11.77 10.75
C PHE A 227 -0.63 11.41 9.28
N CYS A 228 -0.40 12.43 8.46
CA CYS A 228 -0.10 12.29 7.04
C CYS A 228 1.40 12.04 6.90
N GLN A 229 1.74 10.77 6.76
CA GLN A 229 3.11 10.26 6.77
C GLN A 229 3.69 10.22 5.36
N TYR A 230 4.95 10.64 5.24
CA TYR A 230 5.71 10.59 4.00
C TYR A 230 7.05 9.91 4.25
N TYR A 231 7.36 8.92 3.42
CA TYR A 231 8.55 8.09 3.53
C TYR A 231 9.36 8.25 2.25
N PRO A 232 10.37 9.15 2.25
CA PRO A 232 11.24 9.35 1.10
C PRO A 232 11.96 8.06 0.71
N VAL A 233 12.33 7.93 -0.57
CA VAL A 233 13.19 6.83 -1.03
C VAL A 233 14.49 6.85 -0.23
N CYS A 234 14.88 5.70 0.33
CA CYS A 234 16.06 5.59 1.15
C CYS A 234 17.26 5.09 0.33
N PRO A 235 18.45 5.72 0.41
CA PRO A 235 19.65 5.26 -0.31
C PRO A 235 20.21 3.95 0.25
N GLU A 236 20.03 3.68 1.55
CA GLU A 236 20.50 2.47 2.22
C GLU A 236 19.38 1.83 3.05
N PRO A 237 18.32 1.31 2.40
CA PRO A 237 17.06 0.94 3.06
C PRO A 237 17.20 -0.24 4.05
N HIS A 238 18.29 -1.01 3.96
CA HIS A 238 18.60 -2.11 4.87
C HIS A 238 19.20 -1.65 6.21
N LEU A 239 19.58 -0.38 6.33
CA LEU A 239 20.18 0.19 7.54
C LEU A 239 19.19 1.04 8.35
N THR A 240 17.96 1.21 7.89
CA THR A 240 16.97 2.05 8.58
C THR A 240 15.54 1.53 8.44
N LEU A 241 14.60 2.20 9.09
CA LEU A 241 13.17 1.90 9.06
C LEU A 241 12.41 3.19 8.77
N GLY A 242 11.32 3.08 8.02
CA GLY A 242 10.36 4.18 7.88
C GLY A 242 9.62 4.46 9.20
N SER A 243 9.39 3.42 10.01
CA SER A 243 8.95 3.56 11.39
C SER A 243 9.50 2.41 12.21
N THR A 244 10.18 2.74 13.30
CA THR A 244 10.63 1.79 14.32
C THR A 244 9.46 0.97 14.89
N LYS A 245 9.77 -0.22 15.41
CA LYS A 245 8.74 -1.09 15.98
C LYS A 245 8.06 -0.44 17.18
N HIS A 246 6.74 -0.45 17.20
CA HIS A 246 5.92 0.11 18.28
C HIS A 246 4.52 -0.53 18.28
N ALA A 247 3.77 -0.31 19.34
CA ALA A 247 2.33 -0.56 19.39
C ALA A 247 1.61 0.76 19.64
N ASP A 248 0.41 0.95 19.11
CA ASP A 248 -0.28 2.25 19.20
C ASP A 248 -0.86 2.48 20.59
N SER A 249 -0.76 3.71 21.07
CA SER A 249 -1.35 4.14 22.34
C SER A 249 -2.85 4.47 22.27
N SER A 250 -3.47 4.40 21.09
CA SER A 250 -4.87 4.76 20.85
C SER A 250 -5.83 3.67 21.36
N PHE A 251 -7.15 3.90 21.22
CA PHE A 251 -8.12 2.81 21.30
C PHE A 251 -8.04 1.96 20.03
N PHE A 252 -8.14 2.59 18.88
CA PHE A 252 -7.79 1.97 17.61
C PHE A 252 -7.27 3.03 16.64
N THR A 253 -6.65 2.56 15.57
CA THR A 253 -6.11 3.38 14.50
C THR A 253 -6.68 2.90 13.17
N ILE A 254 -6.99 3.84 12.28
CA ILE A 254 -7.32 3.58 10.87
C ILE A 254 -6.13 4.07 10.03
N VAL A 255 -5.62 3.23 9.14
CA VAL A 255 -4.52 3.56 8.24
C VAL A 255 -4.98 3.42 6.80
N LEU A 256 -4.89 4.53 6.06
CA LEU A 256 -4.93 4.58 4.61
C LEU A 256 -3.49 4.49 4.09
N GLN A 257 -3.20 3.56 3.18
CA GLN A 257 -1.88 3.38 2.59
C GLN A 257 -1.94 3.40 1.07
N ASP A 258 -0.85 3.83 0.45
CA ASP A 258 -0.67 3.63 -0.99
C ASP A 258 -0.30 2.17 -1.31
N THR A 259 -0.05 1.91 -2.60
CA THR A 259 0.26 0.56 -3.10
C THR A 259 1.72 0.15 -2.90
N THR A 260 2.57 1.01 -2.30
CA THR A 260 4.01 0.72 -2.14
C THR A 260 4.27 -0.37 -1.09
N GLY A 261 3.36 -0.55 -0.13
CA GLY A 261 3.52 -1.53 0.95
C GLY A 261 4.55 -1.13 2.00
N GLY A 262 5.19 -2.09 2.66
CA GLY A 262 6.27 -1.85 3.64
C GLY A 262 5.84 -1.81 5.11
N LEU A 263 4.54 -1.83 5.41
CA LEU A 263 4.06 -2.05 6.78
C LEU A 263 4.20 -3.54 7.15
N GLN A 264 4.72 -3.81 8.34
CA GLN A 264 4.84 -5.15 8.91
C GLN A 264 4.22 -5.22 10.30
N VAL A 265 3.51 -6.32 10.58
CA VAL A 265 2.87 -6.60 11.87
C VAL A 265 3.56 -7.82 12.50
N LEU A 266 3.81 -7.77 13.81
CA LEU A 266 4.38 -8.90 14.55
C LEU A 266 3.28 -9.88 14.93
N HIS A 267 3.16 -11.00 14.22
CA HIS A 267 2.20 -12.05 14.52
C HIS A 267 2.94 -13.37 14.80
N GLN A 268 2.64 -14.01 15.93
CA GLN A 268 3.28 -15.27 16.35
C GLN A 268 4.82 -15.22 16.29
N ASN A 269 5.42 -14.13 16.78
CA ASN A 269 6.87 -13.87 16.74
C ASN A 269 7.49 -13.74 15.33
N HIS A 270 6.66 -13.58 14.30
CA HIS A 270 7.09 -13.35 12.92
C HIS A 270 6.62 -11.97 12.45
N TRP A 271 7.49 -11.26 11.72
CA TRP A 271 7.10 -10.06 11.00
C TRP A 271 6.38 -10.45 9.73
N ILE A 272 5.09 -10.11 9.64
CA ILE A 272 4.22 -10.39 8.51
C ILE A 272 4.00 -9.11 7.71
N ASP A 273 4.28 -9.15 6.41
CA ASP A 273 3.99 -8.04 5.50
C ASP A 273 2.49 -7.83 5.35
N VAL A 274 2.05 -6.58 5.49
CA VAL A 274 0.67 -6.19 5.18
C VAL A 274 0.61 -5.83 3.71
N LYS A 275 0.02 -6.71 2.90
CA LYS A 275 -0.24 -6.45 1.49
C LYS A 275 -1.31 -5.35 1.35
N PRO A 276 -1.01 -4.20 0.72
CA PRO A 276 -2.01 -3.16 0.47
C PRO A 276 -3.14 -3.70 -0.39
N VAL A 277 -4.38 -3.43 0.01
CA VAL A 277 -5.57 -3.69 -0.81
C VAL A 277 -6.12 -2.33 -1.25
N ARG A 278 -6.30 -2.14 -2.56
CA ARG A 278 -6.83 -0.90 -3.10
C ARG A 278 -8.25 -0.67 -2.57
N GLY A 279 -8.52 0.54 -2.09
CA GLY A 279 -9.82 0.88 -1.52
C GLY A 279 -10.08 0.22 -0.15
N ALA A 280 -9.05 -0.27 0.54
CA ALA A 280 -9.17 -0.77 1.90
C ALA A 280 -8.63 0.22 2.92
N PHE A 281 -9.21 0.19 4.12
CA PHE A 281 -8.56 0.73 5.31
C PHE A 281 -7.97 -0.41 6.13
N LEU A 282 -6.77 -0.22 6.64
CA LEU A 282 -6.23 -1.08 7.69
C LEU A 282 -6.69 -0.53 9.05
N VAL A 283 -7.16 -1.40 9.93
CA VAL A 283 -7.56 -1.08 11.30
C VAL A 283 -6.66 -1.86 12.25
N ASN A 284 -6.14 -1.20 13.29
CA ASN A 284 -5.44 -1.87 14.37
C ASN A 284 -5.89 -1.40 15.74
N ILE A 285 -5.87 -2.34 16.68
CA ILE A 285 -6.20 -2.12 18.08
C ILE A 285 -4.98 -1.51 18.77
N GLY A 286 -5.22 -0.51 19.62
CA GLY A 286 -4.18 0.10 20.44
C GLY A 286 -4.27 -0.30 21.91
N ASP A 287 -3.27 0.12 22.68
CA ASP A 287 -3.04 -0.25 24.08
C ASP A 287 -4.22 0.12 24.98
N LEU A 288 -4.89 1.26 24.74
CA LEU A 288 -6.05 1.67 25.54
C LEU A 288 -7.25 0.73 25.33
N MET A 289 -7.46 0.21 24.12
CA MET A 289 -8.53 -0.77 23.87
C MET A 289 -8.16 -2.15 24.39
N GLN A 290 -6.89 -2.55 24.33
CA GLN A 290 -6.44 -3.78 24.99
C GLN A 290 -6.67 -3.73 26.51
N LEU A 291 -6.35 -2.58 27.13
CA LEU A 291 -6.62 -2.32 28.55
C LEU A 291 -8.13 -2.38 28.84
N LEU A 292 -8.93 -1.65 28.07
CA LEU A 292 -10.38 -1.55 28.24
C LEU A 292 -11.07 -2.91 28.08
N SER A 293 -10.65 -3.70 27.09
CA SER A 293 -11.21 -5.03 26.79
C SER A 293 -10.69 -6.15 27.69
N ASN A 294 -9.84 -5.83 28.66
CA ASN A 294 -9.15 -6.81 29.52
C ASN A 294 -8.45 -7.90 28.71
N ASP A 295 -7.67 -7.51 27.71
CA ASP A 295 -6.90 -8.41 26.85
C ASP A 295 -7.76 -9.24 25.86
N LYS A 296 -9.09 -8.99 25.74
CA LYS A 296 -9.91 -9.65 24.69
C LYS A 296 -9.54 -9.18 23.28
N MET A 297 -9.14 -7.93 23.11
CA MET A 297 -8.58 -7.38 21.87
C MET A 297 -7.10 -7.08 22.07
N LYS A 298 -6.27 -7.27 21.04
CA LYS A 298 -4.81 -7.24 21.15
C LYS A 298 -4.20 -6.04 20.46
N SER A 299 -3.47 -5.23 21.19
CA SER A 299 -2.50 -4.26 20.67
C SER A 299 -1.22 -5.01 20.28
N VAL A 300 -0.74 -4.77 19.06
CA VAL A 300 0.34 -5.57 18.46
C VAL A 300 1.47 -4.69 17.94
N GLU A 301 2.71 -5.13 18.16
CA GLU A 301 3.88 -4.46 17.62
C GLU A 301 3.83 -4.46 16.08
N HIS A 302 4.07 -3.30 15.48
CA HIS A 302 4.16 -3.13 14.04
C HIS A 302 5.32 -2.17 13.70
N ARG A 303 5.83 -2.24 12.48
CA ARG A 303 6.93 -1.40 11.98
C ARG A 303 6.73 -1.07 10.50
N VAL A 304 7.41 -0.05 10.00
CA VAL A 304 7.41 0.28 8.56
C VAL A 304 8.84 0.18 8.04
N LEU A 305 9.05 -0.63 7.00
CA LEU A 305 10.33 -0.75 6.31
C LEU A 305 10.69 0.56 5.60
N ALA A 306 11.98 0.84 5.47
CA ALA A 306 12.43 1.99 4.69
C ALA A 306 12.01 1.83 3.22
N THR A 307 11.56 2.92 2.60
CA THR A 307 11.03 2.88 1.23
C THR A 307 12.16 2.60 0.24
N GLN A 308 11.93 1.61 -0.63
CA GLN A 308 12.81 1.23 -1.73
C GLN A 308 12.18 1.64 -3.07
N GLY A 309 12.98 1.68 -4.13
CA GLY A 309 12.49 1.94 -5.48
C GLY A 309 12.65 3.40 -5.91
N VAL A 310 11.69 3.89 -6.71
CA VAL A 310 11.80 5.19 -7.40
C VAL A 310 10.86 6.27 -6.88
N LYS A 311 9.88 5.91 -6.04
CA LYS A 311 8.84 6.82 -5.56
C LYS A 311 8.71 6.73 -4.04
N ALA A 312 8.47 7.86 -3.39
CA ALA A 312 8.18 7.93 -1.98
C ALA A 312 6.83 7.27 -1.64
N ARG A 313 6.79 6.56 -0.51
CA ARG A 313 5.57 6.00 0.05
C ARG A 313 4.84 7.06 0.86
N VAL A 314 3.51 7.04 0.82
CA VAL A 314 2.65 7.84 1.69
C VAL A 314 1.61 6.98 2.40
N SER A 315 1.22 7.41 3.59
CA SER A 315 0.09 6.84 4.32
C SER A 315 -0.53 7.86 5.26
N VAL A 316 -1.83 7.74 5.54
CA VAL A 316 -2.54 8.60 6.49
C VAL A 316 -3.06 7.73 7.62
N ALA A 317 -2.44 7.86 8.80
CA ALA A 317 -2.86 7.18 10.02
C ALA A 317 -3.79 8.09 10.82
N CYS A 318 -4.88 7.55 11.33
CA CYS A 318 -5.89 8.26 12.07
C CYS A 318 -6.12 7.58 13.42
N PHE A 319 -5.73 8.25 14.50
CA PHE A 319 -5.77 7.71 15.86
C PHE A 319 -7.04 8.16 16.57
N PHE A 320 -7.81 7.20 17.09
CA PHE A 320 -9.03 7.47 17.88
C PHE A 320 -8.72 7.39 19.38
N ASN A 321 -9.02 8.49 20.08
CA ASN A 321 -8.70 8.70 21.49
C ASN A 321 -9.86 9.38 22.23
N SER A 322 -9.71 9.46 23.55
CA SER A 322 -10.52 10.31 24.42
C SER A 322 -10.16 11.79 24.22
N ASP A 323 -11.14 12.68 24.26
CA ASP A 323 -10.95 14.12 24.40
C ASP A 323 -10.77 14.53 25.88
N ASP A 324 -11.41 13.79 26.80
CA ASP A 324 -11.19 13.92 28.25
C ASP A 324 -9.90 13.18 28.67
N LYS A 325 -8.87 13.96 29.01
CA LYS A 325 -7.56 13.43 29.41
C LYS A 325 -7.51 12.95 30.87
N LEU A 326 -8.46 13.36 31.71
CA LEU A 326 -8.50 13.04 33.14
C LEU A 326 -9.46 11.90 33.46
N LYS A 327 -10.39 11.59 32.55
CA LYS A 327 -11.28 10.43 32.68
C LYS A 327 -10.49 9.14 32.88
N PRO A 328 -10.78 8.36 33.94
CA PRO A 328 -10.17 7.06 34.14
C PRO A 328 -10.76 6.02 33.16
N TYR A 329 -9.87 5.22 32.60
CA TYR A 329 -10.15 4.06 31.76
C TYR A 329 -9.56 2.82 32.44
N GLY A 330 -10.37 1.77 32.53
CA GLY A 330 -10.03 0.50 33.18
C GLY A 330 -10.74 -0.66 32.49
N PRO A 331 -10.47 -1.91 32.87
CA PRO A 331 -11.18 -3.07 32.34
C PRO A 331 -12.71 -2.91 32.45
N ILE A 332 -13.43 -3.11 31.35
CA ILE A 332 -14.89 -3.04 31.30
C ILE A 332 -15.48 -4.07 32.27
N LYS A 333 -16.31 -3.60 33.19
CA LYS A 333 -16.85 -4.41 34.30
C LYS A 333 -17.67 -5.60 33.81
N GLU A 334 -18.43 -5.41 32.74
CA GLU A 334 -19.26 -6.43 32.09
C GLU A 334 -18.44 -7.57 31.45
N LEU A 335 -17.14 -7.36 31.21
CA LEU A 335 -16.23 -8.38 30.70
C LEU A 335 -15.52 -9.17 31.81
N LEU A 336 -15.64 -8.73 33.06
CA LEU A 336 -14.96 -9.32 34.21
C LEU A 336 -15.81 -10.44 34.84
N SER A 337 -15.13 -11.44 35.36
CA SER A 337 -15.73 -12.52 36.15
C SER A 337 -14.68 -13.11 37.09
N GLU A 338 -15.06 -14.05 37.95
CA GLU A 338 -14.10 -14.79 38.78
C GLU A 338 -13.02 -15.49 37.94
N ASN A 339 -13.37 -15.96 36.74
CA ASN A 339 -12.45 -16.61 35.80
C ASN A 339 -11.75 -15.63 34.84
N ASN A 340 -12.15 -14.36 34.84
CA ASN A 340 -11.53 -13.29 34.06
C ASN A 340 -11.36 -12.03 34.92
N PRO A 341 -10.45 -12.06 35.93
CA PRO A 341 -10.23 -10.92 36.80
C PRO A 341 -9.57 -9.74 36.04
N PRO A 342 -9.65 -8.51 36.57
CA PRO A 342 -9.01 -7.37 35.94
C PRO A 342 -7.49 -7.54 35.88
N LEU A 343 -6.94 -7.48 34.68
CA LEU A 343 -5.50 -7.59 34.41
C LEU A 343 -4.79 -6.22 34.50
N TYR A 344 -5.56 -5.15 34.31
CA TYR A 344 -5.09 -3.77 34.29
C TYR A 344 -5.72 -2.95 35.41
N LYS A 345 -5.01 -1.91 35.83
CA LYS A 345 -5.55 -0.89 36.74
C LYS A 345 -6.17 0.24 35.93
N ASP A 346 -7.11 0.94 36.56
CA ASP A 346 -7.64 2.18 36.01
C ASP A 346 -6.51 3.20 35.83
N THR A 347 -6.52 3.90 34.70
CA THR A 347 -5.56 4.97 34.37
C THR A 347 -6.24 6.05 33.53
N ASN A 348 -5.77 7.29 33.61
CA ASN A 348 -6.18 8.33 32.68
C ASN A 348 -5.15 8.54 31.56
N TYR A 349 -5.50 9.30 30.53
CA TYR A 349 -4.63 9.51 29.37
C TYR A 349 -3.30 10.18 29.74
N ILE A 350 -3.28 11.09 30.73
CA ILE A 350 -2.06 11.78 31.15
C ILE A 350 -1.08 10.80 31.79
N GLU A 351 -1.55 9.99 32.73
CA GLU A 351 -0.75 8.95 33.39
C GLU A 351 -0.24 7.94 32.39
N PHE A 352 -1.12 7.45 31.52
CA PHE A 352 -0.80 6.52 30.45
C PHE A 352 0.29 7.09 29.52
N ALA A 353 0.09 8.31 29.01
CA ALA A 353 1.04 8.97 28.10
C ALA A 353 2.39 9.27 28.77
N THR A 354 2.40 9.62 30.06
CA THR A 354 3.62 9.87 30.83
C THR A 354 4.45 8.60 30.95
N HIS A 355 3.81 7.46 31.25
CA HIS A 355 4.48 6.17 31.29
C HIS A 355 5.01 5.76 29.91
N TYR A 356 4.20 5.92 28.87
CA TYR A 356 4.55 5.61 27.50
C TYR A 356 5.76 6.42 26.98
N GLN A 357 5.91 7.68 27.40
CA GLN A 357 7.04 8.56 27.02
C GLN A 357 8.32 8.34 27.86
N GLY A 358 8.21 7.71 29.03
CA GLY A 358 9.29 7.44 29.97
C GLY A 358 10.31 6.38 29.53
N GLY A 359 10.03 5.63 28.46
CA GLY A 359 11.05 4.85 27.75
C GLY A 359 11.24 3.39 28.18
N SER A 360 10.41 2.82 29.04
CA SER A 360 10.31 1.35 29.11
C SER A 360 9.36 0.88 28.01
N ALA A 361 9.91 0.23 26.98
CA ALA A 361 9.14 -0.59 26.05
C ALA A 361 8.70 -1.88 26.76
N THR A 362 8.06 -1.70 27.91
CA THR A 362 7.42 -2.75 28.68
C THR A 362 5.96 -2.74 28.27
N GLN A 363 5.47 -3.87 27.76
CA GLN A 363 4.05 -4.07 27.59
C GLN A 363 3.34 -3.68 28.88
N LEU A 364 2.11 -3.14 28.82
CA LEU A 364 1.28 -2.82 29.99
C LEU A 364 1.25 -3.94 31.06
N LYS A 365 1.54 -5.19 30.67
CA LYS A 365 1.71 -6.36 31.54
C LYS A 365 2.86 -6.25 32.56
N ASP A 366 4.00 -5.61 32.26
CA ASP A 366 5.08 -5.47 33.26
C ASP A 366 4.77 -4.43 34.34
N VAL A 367 3.80 -3.54 34.08
CA VAL A 367 3.26 -2.60 35.08
C VAL A 367 2.43 -3.34 36.13
N SER A 368 1.88 -4.54 35.81
CA SER A 368 1.24 -5.40 36.82
C SER A 368 2.28 -6.08 37.73
N GLY A 369 3.44 -6.47 37.19
CA GLY A 369 4.54 -7.07 37.95
C GLY A 369 5.27 -6.09 38.88
N ALA A 370 5.47 -4.84 38.45
CA ALA A 370 6.22 -3.84 39.23
C ALA A 370 5.40 -3.17 40.35
N ILE A 371 4.08 -3.38 40.42
CA ILE A 371 3.19 -2.80 41.45
C ILE A 371 2.42 -3.89 42.21
N GLN A 372 3.06 -5.05 42.39
CA GLN A 372 2.59 -6.15 43.24
C GLN A 372 3.52 -6.41 44.45
N ALA A 373 4.16 -5.36 44.97
CA ALA A 373 4.98 -5.46 46.18
C ALA A 373 4.64 -4.34 47.18
N LYS A 374 3.46 -4.43 47.79
CA LYS A 374 3.15 -3.76 49.08
C LYS A 374 1.84 -4.33 49.64
N HIS A 375 1.85 -5.62 49.96
CA HIS A 375 1.13 -6.20 51.10
C HIS A 375 1.30 -7.72 51.03
N LEU A 376 2.26 -8.23 51.80
CA LEU A 376 2.16 -9.42 52.65
C LEU A 376 3.52 -9.63 53.34
N ALA A 377 3.46 -10.05 54.60
CA ALA A 377 4.52 -9.94 55.60
C ALA A 377 5.75 -10.83 55.33
N ARG A 378 6.92 -10.39 55.83
CA ARG A 378 8.11 -11.22 56.05
C ARG A 378 7.81 -12.33 57.09
N PRO A 379 8.53 -13.47 57.05
CA PRO A 379 9.80 -13.55 57.77
C PRO A 379 10.99 -14.04 56.92
N LYS A 380 12.18 -13.73 57.45
CA LYS A 380 13.55 -13.92 56.94
C LYS A 380 13.94 -15.39 56.73
N PHE A 381 14.82 -15.65 55.76
CA PHE A 381 16.07 -16.40 55.96
C PHE A 381 17.15 -15.89 55.00
N ASP A 382 18.39 -15.97 55.46
CA ASP A 382 19.60 -15.35 54.92
C ASP A 382 20.50 -16.42 54.23
N VAL A 383 21.59 -15.95 53.62
CA VAL A 383 22.82 -16.66 53.18
C VAL A 383 22.97 -17.02 51.68
N GLY A 384 24.00 -16.43 51.03
CA GLY A 384 25.04 -17.24 50.36
C GLY A 384 25.26 -17.11 48.84
N THR A 385 26.23 -16.28 48.47
CA THR A 385 27.30 -16.48 47.43
C THR A 385 27.17 -17.55 46.31
N SER A 386 27.23 -17.04 45.07
CA SER A 386 28.14 -17.38 43.94
C SER A 386 28.21 -18.77 43.26
N VAL A 387 28.29 -18.71 41.91
CA VAL A 387 29.02 -19.57 40.93
C VAL A 387 28.27 -20.71 40.17
N ASN A 388 28.27 -20.58 38.83
CA ASN A 388 28.34 -21.55 37.70
C ASN A 388 27.31 -22.69 37.42
N THR A 389 26.78 -22.63 36.19
CA THR A 389 26.68 -23.67 35.12
C THR A 389 25.79 -24.93 35.28
N VAL A 390 25.18 -25.29 34.13
CA VAL A 390 24.75 -26.63 33.61
C VAL A 390 23.25 -26.94 33.61
N GLY A 391 22.67 -26.98 32.39
CA GLY A 391 22.08 -28.18 31.76
C GLY A 391 20.68 -28.67 32.16
N ILE A 392 19.80 -28.88 31.16
CA ILE A 392 18.63 -29.77 31.19
C ILE A 392 18.44 -30.30 29.75
N ALA A 393 18.88 -31.52 29.41
CA ALA A 393 18.24 -32.84 29.55
C ALA A 393 17.05 -33.08 28.59
N TYR A 394 17.30 -33.92 27.57
CA TYR A 394 16.28 -34.59 26.73
C TYR A 394 15.85 -35.91 27.40
N PRO A 395 14.56 -36.29 27.40
CA PRO A 395 14.16 -37.67 27.62
C PRO A 395 13.96 -38.41 26.28
N TYR A 396 14.63 -39.55 26.17
CA TYR A 396 14.42 -40.59 25.17
C TYR A 396 13.07 -41.31 25.36
N VAL A 397 12.39 -41.65 24.26
CA VAL A 397 11.54 -42.85 24.16
C VAL A 397 11.74 -43.49 22.77
N LEU A 398 12.07 -44.78 22.77
CA LEU A 398 11.98 -45.77 21.68
C LEU A 398 11.25 -47.00 22.28
N PRO A 399 10.84 -48.05 21.54
CA PRO A 399 10.66 -48.24 20.08
C PRO A 399 9.34 -48.98 19.69
N ARG A 400 9.02 -49.08 18.38
CA ARG A 400 8.94 -50.37 17.61
C ARG A 400 8.28 -50.25 16.22
N SER A 401 9.11 -50.58 15.22
CA SER A 401 8.89 -51.42 14.02
C SER A 401 7.47 -51.73 13.50
N GLY A 402 7.27 -51.51 12.20
CA GLY A 402 6.25 -52.19 11.39
C GLY A 402 6.34 -51.79 9.91
N GLN A 403 6.87 -52.70 9.08
CA GLN A 403 7.01 -52.58 7.62
C GLN A 403 5.65 -52.45 6.90
N GLY A 404 5.63 -51.71 5.79
CA GLY A 404 4.49 -51.74 4.86
C GLY A 404 4.67 -50.81 3.67
N LYS A 405 5.46 -51.25 2.67
CA LYS A 405 5.50 -50.65 1.33
C LYS A 405 4.09 -50.61 0.73
N LYS A 406 3.69 -49.44 0.19
CA LYS A 406 2.89 -49.37 -1.04
C LYS A 406 3.29 -48.10 -1.80
N GLU A 407 3.95 -48.35 -2.92
CA GLU A 407 4.14 -47.41 -4.02
C GLU A 407 2.78 -46.84 -4.43
N ILE A 408 2.68 -45.52 -4.50
CA ILE A 408 1.64 -44.84 -5.27
C ILE A 408 2.38 -43.93 -6.24
N HIS A 409 2.05 -44.13 -7.50
CA HIS A 409 2.69 -43.57 -8.67
C HIS A 409 2.80 -42.05 -8.61
N ASP A 410 4.03 -41.62 -8.86
CA ASP A 410 4.46 -40.30 -9.25
C ASP A 410 3.73 -39.88 -10.53
N HIS A 411 2.78 -38.95 -10.40
CA HIS A 411 2.34 -38.12 -11.51
C HIS A 411 2.72 -36.68 -11.22
N ASP A 412 4.02 -36.48 -11.38
CA ASP A 412 4.68 -35.22 -11.59
C ASP A 412 4.00 -34.44 -12.74
N HIS A 413 3.17 -33.48 -12.39
CA HIS A 413 2.71 -32.43 -13.29
C HIS A 413 3.18 -31.07 -12.79
N HIS A 414 4.51 -30.94 -12.69
CA HIS A 414 5.19 -29.66 -12.88
C HIS A 414 4.85 -29.10 -14.28
N HIS A 415 3.74 -28.37 -14.39
CA HIS A 415 3.55 -27.45 -15.53
C HIS A 415 4.56 -26.30 -15.36
N HIS A 416 5.72 -26.46 -15.98
CA HIS A 416 6.61 -25.37 -16.32
C HIS A 416 5.83 -24.38 -17.20
N HIS A 417 5.31 -23.31 -16.61
CA HIS A 417 4.77 -22.20 -17.40
C HIS A 417 5.91 -21.63 -18.25
N PRO A 418 5.73 -21.49 -19.58
CA PRO A 418 6.79 -20.99 -20.44
C PRO A 418 7.12 -19.54 -20.07
N GLN A 419 8.40 -19.22 -19.90
CA GLN A 419 8.91 -17.86 -19.64
C GLN A 419 8.85 -16.95 -20.88
N VAL A 420 7.78 -17.02 -21.69
CA VAL A 420 7.65 -16.26 -22.95
C VAL A 420 6.21 -15.77 -23.08
N ILE A 421 6.05 -14.46 -23.31
CA ILE A 421 4.72 -13.88 -23.54
C ILE A 421 4.03 -14.52 -24.76
N PRO A 422 2.71 -14.72 -24.75
CA PRO A 422 2.00 -15.31 -25.87
C PRO A 422 2.07 -14.44 -27.13
N VAL A 423 2.14 -15.09 -28.29
CA VAL A 423 2.03 -14.45 -29.61
C VAL A 423 0.80 -15.00 -30.32
N ILE A 424 -0.14 -14.13 -30.64
CA ILE A 424 -1.38 -14.44 -31.34
C ILE A 424 -1.22 -14.08 -32.81
N ASP A 425 -1.45 -15.06 -33.68
CA ASP A 425 -1.34 -14.88 -35.11
C ASP A 425 -2.73 -14.76 -35.73
N LEU A 426 -3.02 -13.60 -36.34
CA LEU A 426 -4.30 -13.33 -37.00
C LEU A 426 -4.35 -13.77 -38.47
N ARG A 427 -3.35 -14.52 -38.97
CA ARG A 427 -3.44 -15.14 -40.30
C ARG A 427 -4.63 -16.09 -40.35
N ASP A 428 -5.34 -16.04 -41.46
CA ASP A 428 -6.48 -16.90 -41.76
C ASP A 428 -7.55 -16.87 -40.65
N GLU A 429 -7.76 -15.69 -40.05
CA GLU A 429 -8.67 -15.49 -38.93
C GLU A 429 -10.07 -16.04 -39.18
N THR A 430 -10.55 -15.97 -40.42
CA THR A 430 -11.86 -16.50 -40.81
C THR A 430 -11.93 -18.02 -40.74
N ILE A 431 -10.81 -18.73 -40.96
CA ILE A 431 -10.70 -20.19 -40.93
C ILE A 431 -10.40 -20.66 -39.50
N ARG A 432 -9.54 -19.95 -38.77
CA ARG A 432 -9.02 -20.34 -37.45
C ARG A 432 -9.65 -19.58 -36.28
N ARG A 433 -10.78 -18.91 -36.50
CA ARG A 433 -11.44 -18.02 -35.54
C ARG A 433 -11.56 -18.63 -34.14
N LYS A 434 -12.06 -19.86 -34.03
CA LYS A 434 -12.22 -20.56 -32.74
C LYS A 434 -10.90 -20.79 -32.00
N GLU A 435 -9.82 -21.10 -32.73
CA GLU A 435 -8.50 -21.30 -32.15
C GLU A 435 -7.91 -19.96 -31.67
N ILE A 436 -8.09 -18.90 -32.45
CA ILE A 436 -7.63 -17.56 -32.12
C ILE A 436 -8.37 -17.03 -30.90
N VAL A 437 -9.71 -17.15 -30.86
CA VAL A 437 -10.53 -16.76 -29.69
C VAL A 437 -10.04 -17.45 -28.42
N LYS A 438 -9.80 -18.76 -28.46
CA LYS A 438 -9.28 -19.52 -27.33
C LYS A 438 -7.85 -19.09 -26.94
N ALA A 439 -6.99 -18.81 -27.92
CA ALA A 439 -5.64 -18.32 -27.66
C ALA A 439 -5.66 -16.92 -27.01
N THR A 440 -6.55 -16.03 -27.46
CA THR A 440 -6.78 -14.70 -26.88
C THR A 440 -7.31 -14.79 -25.47
N GLU A 441 -8.29 -15.65 -25.19
CA GLU A 441 -8.79 -15.89 -23.83
C GLU A 441 -7.68 -16.36 -22.90
N ASN A 442 -6.90 -17.36 -23.33
CA ASN A 442 -5.82 -17.89 -22.52
C ASN A 442 -4.70 -16.87 -22.29
N ALA A 443 -4.36 -16.07 -23.30
CA ALA A 443 -3.36 -15.03 -23.19
C ALA A 443 -3.83 -13.92 -22.24
N ALA A 444 -5.07 -13.47 -22.38
CA ALA A 444 -5.69 -12.48 -21.51
C ALA A 444 -5.71 -12.97 -20.05
N ALA A 445 -6.30 -14.14 -19.79
CA ALA A 445 -6.53 -14.64 -18.42
C ALA A 445 -5.23 -15.00 -17.66
N ASN A 446 -4.12 -15.22 -18.36
CA ASN A 446 -2.88 -15.69 -17.74
C ASN A 446 -1.73 -14.67 -17.82
N TRP A 447 -1.73 -13.74 -18.77
CA TRP A 447 -0.58 -12.89 -19.03
C TRP A 447 -0.86 -11.39 -18.97
N ASP A 448 -2.11 -10.93 -19.16
CA ASP A 448 -2.55 -9.53 -19.38
C ASP A 448 -1.85 -8.78 -20.55
N PHE A 449 -0.71 -9.29 -21.01
CA PHE A 449 0.10 -8.85 -22.13
C PHE A 449 0.31 -9.99 -23.12
N TYR A 450 0.13 -9.70 -24.40
CA TYR A 450 0.46 -10.62 -25.48
C TYR A 450 0.76 -9.86 -26.77
N GLN A 451 1.52 -10.48 -27.66
CA GLN A 451 1.79 -9.93 -28.98
C GLN A 451 0.74 -10.40 -29.97
N ILE A 452 0.42 -9.54 -30.95
CA ILE A 452 -0.38 -9.89 -32.11
C ILE A 452 0.46 -9.68 -33.36
N ILE A 453 0.45 -10.64 -34.27
CA ILE A 453 1.05 -10.54 -35.60
C ILE A 453 0.00 -10.70 -36.70
N ASN A 454 0.33 -10.24 -37.90
CA ASN A 454 -0.54 -10.33 -39.08
C ASN A 454 -1.90 -9.64 -38.91
N HIS A 455 -1.94 -8.59 -38.09
CA HIS A 455 -3.13 -7.78 -37.80
C HIS A 455 -3.50 -6.79 -38.92
N GLY A 456 -2.78 -6.80 -40.05
CA GLY A 456 -3.11 -6.02 -41.24
C GLY A 456 -2.69 -4.55 -41.23
N ILE A 457 -1.85 -4.12 -40.28
CA ILE A 457 -1.09 -2.87 -40.43
C ILE A 457 0.17 -3.21 -41.24
N PRO A 458 0.47 -2.50 -42.34
CA PRO A 458 1.72 -2.70 -43.07
C PRO A 458 2.93 -2.48 -42.17
N LEU A 459 3.94 -3.35 -42.26
CA LEU A 459 5.19 -3.19 -41.52
C LEU A 459 5.84 -1.82 -41.78
N SER A 460 5.72 -1.29 -43.00
CA SER A 460 6.23 0.04 -43.35
C SER A 460 5.62 1.14 -42.49
N VAL A 461 4.33 1.08 -42.16
CA VAL A 461 3.65 2.07 -41.30
C VAL A 461 4.17 1.99 -39.86
N ILE A 462 4.46 0.78 -39.38
CA ILE A 462 5.08 0.57 -38.06
C ILE A 462 6.49 1.16 -38.04
N GLU A 463 7.32 0.83 -39.03
CA GLU A 463 8.71 1.30 -39.15
C GLU A 463 8.77 2.84 -39.30
N GLU A 464 7.89 3.42 -40.11
CA GLU A 464 7.77 4.88 -40.31
C GLU A 464 7.37 5.61 -39.03
N MET A 465 6.43 5.07 -38.26
CA MET A 465 5.96 5.68 -37.01
C MET A 465 7.03 5.67 -35.92
N VAL A 466 7.77 4.57 -35.83
CA VAL A 466 8.91 4.46 -34.91
C VAL A 466 10.02 5.46 -35.29
N GLU A 467 10.31 5.60 -36.58
CA GLU A 467 11.28 6.59 -37.04
C GLU A 467 10.78 8.04 -36.84
N ALA A 468 9.48 8.31 -37.01
CA ALA A 468 8.88 9.58 -36.65
C ALA A 468 9.08 9.91 -35.17
N ALA A 469 8.84 8.93 -34.29
CA ALA A 469 9.03 9.10 -32.86
C ALA A 469 10.52 9.32 -32.49
N ARG A 470 11.47 8.67 -33.16
CA ARG A 470 12.91 8.96 -33.03
C ARG A 470 13.28 10.35 -33.49
N ARG A 471 12.77 10.78 -34.66
CA ARG A 471 12.97 12.14 -35.17
C ARG A 471 12.50 13.18 -34.16
N PHE A 472 11.38 12.92 -33.48
CA PHE A 472 10.88 13.77 -32.39
C PHE A 472 11.81 13.76 -31.17
N GLN A 473 12.24 12.59 -30.67
CA GLN A 473 13.10 12.53 -29.48
C GLN A 473 14.46 13.22 -29.65
N LYS A 474 14.96 13.28 -30.89
CA LYS A 474 16.18 14.01 -31.28
C LYS A 474 16.01 15.53 -31.35
N GLN A 475 14.80 16.08 -31.25
CA GLN A 475 14.59 17.53 -31.24
C GLN A 475 15.15 18.17 -29.96
N PRO A 476 15.50 19.48 -30.02
CA PRO A 476 15.87 20.26 -28.83
C PRO A 476 14.81 20.17 -27.73
N GLN A 477 15.24 20.30 -26.47
CA GLN A 477 14.36 20.14 -25.32
C GLN A 477 13.23 21.17 -25.33
N GLU A 478 13.49 22.38 -25.79
CA GLU A 478 12.51 23.47 -25.92
C GLU A 478 11.39 23.09 -26.90
N VAL A 479 11.75 22.44 -28.01
CA VAL A 479 10.80 21.92 -29.00
C VAL A 479 10.02 20.74 -28.43
N LYS A 480 10.56 19.95 -27.50
CA LYS A 480 9.82 18.86 -26.86
C LYS A 480 8.89 19.37 -25.76
N GLU A 481 9.30 20.39 -25.02
CA GLU A 481 8.54 21.05 -23.97
C GLU A 481 7.26 21.72 -24.48
N GLU A 482 7.29 22.24 -25.70
CA GLU A 482 6.08 22.77 -26.36
C GLU A 482 5.01 21.71 -26.67
N TRP A 483 5.38 20.42 -26.65
CA TRP A 483 4.52 19.30 -27.04
C TRP A 483 4.17 18.34 -25.88
N TYR A 484 4.83 18.47 -24.72
CA TYR A 484 4.45 17.71 -23.52
C TYR A 484 3.08 18.16 -23.00
N SER A 485 2.25 17.19 -22.57
CA SER A 485 1.04 17.51 -21.81
C SER A 485 1.33 17.43 -20.31
N LEU A 486 0.84 18.42 -19.54
CA LEU A 486 0.94 18.49 -18.07
C LEU A 486 0.30 17.29 -17.34
N ASP A 487 -0.50 16.47 -18.04
CA ASP A 487 -1.30 15.40 -17.42
C ASP A 487 -0.51 14.13 -17.09
N PHE A 488 0.71 13.95 -17.62
CA PHE A 488 1.54 12.79 -17.30
C PHE A 488 2.96 13.25 -16.96
N ALA A 489 3.29 13.20 -15.67
CA ALA A 489 4.66 13.36 -15.20
C ALA A 489 5.54 12.31 -15.89
N HIS A 490 6.56 12.77 -16.61
CA HIS A 490 7.56 12.04 -17.41
C HIS A 490 7.28 11.95 -18.92
N SER A 491 7.95 12.83 -19.69
CA SER A 491 8.43 12.62 -21.08
C SER A 491 7.49 12.01 -22.13
N ASN A 492 6.17 12.14 -21.97
CA ASN A 492 5.16 11.60 -22.88
C ASN A 492 4.49 12.72 -23.70
N VAL A 493 4.32 12.50 -25.00
CA VAL A 493 3.71 13.47 -25.93
C VAL A 493 2.36 12.96 -26.40
N ASN A 494 1.30 13.73 -26.14
CA ASN A 494 -0.04 13.42 -26.59
C ASN A 494 -0.35 14.15 -27.91
N PHE A 495 -0.16 13.44 -29.03
CA PHE A 495 -0.33 14.02 -30.37
C PHE A 495 -1.80 14.26 -30.75
N VAL A 496 -2.76 13.57 -30.14
CA VAL A 496 -4.17 13.60 -30.58
C VAL A 496 -4.97 14.69 -29.86
N SER A 497 -4.69 14.93 -28.58
CA SER A 497 -5.42 15.91 -27.77
C SER A 497 -4.78 17.31 -27.76
N ASN A 498 -3.52 17.46 -28.17
CA ASN A 498 -2.83 18.74 -28.16
C ASN A 498 -3.37 19.68 -29.27
N PRO A 499 -3.97 20.84 -28.94
CA PRO A 499 -4.55 21.76 -29.91
C PRO A 499 -3.55 22.28 -30.96
N ARG A 500 -2.25 22.38 -30.61
CA ARG A 500 -1.20 22.82 -31.54
C ARG A 500 -0.83 21.75 -32.58
N PHE A 501 -1.02 20.45 -32.28
CA PHE A 501 -0.84 19.40 -33.29
C PHE A 501 -1.81 19.57 -34.47
N LYS A 502 -3.03 20.07 -34.21
CA LYS A 502 -4.01 20.33 -35.28
C LYS A 502 -3.61 21.53 -36.16
N ALA A 503 -2.86 22.49 -35.62
CA ALA A 503 -2.52 23.77 -36.24
C ALA A 503 -1.16 23.79 -36.95
N ASP A 504 -0.09 23.28 -36.32
CA ASP A 504 1.31 23.56 -36.72
C ASP A 504 2.21 22.31 -36.89
N ALA A 505 1.64 21.10 -36.91
CA ALA A 505 2.43 19.89 -37.14
C ALA A 505 3.06 19.90 -38.56
N PRO A 506 4.38 19.66 -38.71
CA PRO A 506 5.02 19.49 -40.01
C PRO A 506 4.26 18.46 -40.85
N GLY A 507 4.04 18.76 -42.14
CA GLY A 507 3.16 17.98 -43.03
C GLY A 507 3.52 16.51 -43.18
N ASP A 508 4.75 16.13 -42.85
CA ASP A 508 5.20 14.74 -42.85
C ASP A 508 4.50 13.97 -41.71
N TRP A 509 4.77 14.33 -40.44
CA TRP A 509 4.38 13.57 -39.22
C TRP A 509 2.89 13.30 -39.05
N ARG A 510 2.05 14.19 -39.59
CA ARG A 510 0.60 14.08 -39.47
C ARG A 510 0.07 12.86 -40.21
N ASN A 511 0.68 12.50 -41.34
CA ASN A 511 0.21 11.40 -42.15
C ASN A 511 0.59 10.04 -41.53
N GLU A 512 1.82 9.87 -41.02
CA GLU A 512 2.23 8.60 -40.41
C GLU A 512 1.46 8.34 -39.10
N ILE A 513 1.22 9.37 -38.28
CA ILE A 513 0.42 9.25 -37.04
C ILE A 513 -1.03 8.87 -37.36
N VAL A 514 -1.62 9.47 -38.40
CA VAL A 514 -3.01 9.18 -38.80
C VAL A 514 -3.15 7.76 -39.33
N GLU A 515 -2.22 7.29 -40.16
CA GLU A 515 -2.25 5.91 -40.67
C GLU A 515 -1.99 4.88 -39.57
N TYR A 516 -1.05 5.14 -38.65
CA TYR A 516 -0.85 4.31 -37.47
C TYR A 516 -2.09 4.30 -36.57
N TYR A 517 -2.71 5.46 -36.34
CA TYR A 517 -3.94 5.56 -35.56
C TYR A 517 -5.09 4.75 -36.18
N LYS A 518 -5.31 4.85 -37.50
CA LYS A 518 -6.28 4.02 -38.23
C LYS A 518 -5.99 2.53 -38.08
N GLY A 519 -4.72 2.14 -38.20
CA GLY A 519 -4.27 0.77 -37.98
C GLY A 519 -4.57 0.28 -36.56
N SER A 520 -4.30 1.11 -35.55
CA SER A 520 -4.56 0.80 -34.14
C SER A 520 -6.06 0.61 -33.86
N ILE A 521 -6.96 1.40 -34.48
CA ILE A 521 -8.41 1.21 -34.39
C ILE A 521 -8.80 -0.20 -34.85
N ARG A 522 -8.21 -0.67 -35.95
CA ARG A 522 -8.51 -2.00 -36.50
C ARG A 522 -8.11 -3.11 -35.54
N ILE A 523 -6.90 -3.05 -34.97
CA ILE A 523 -6.43 -4.03 -33.97
C ILE A 523 -7.39 -4.06 -32.78
N ARG A 524 -7.76 -2.88 -32.25
CA ARG A 524 -8.65 -2.77 -31.10
C ARG A 524 -10.01 -3.41 -31.34
N LYS A 525 -10.57 -3.22 -32.54
CA LYS A 525 -11.84 -3.85 -32.95
C LYS A 525 -11.72 -5.38 -32.97
N ILE A 526 -10.66 -5.92 -33.54
CA ILE A 526 -10.43 -7.37 -33.61
C ILE A 526 -10.29 -7.97 -32.21
N VAL A 527 -9.47 -7.36 -31.35
CA VAL A 527 -9.28 -7.82 -29.96
C VAL A 527 -10.59 -7.83 -29.19
N ALA A 528 -11.38 -6.76 -29.29
CA ALA A 528 -12.67 -6.69 -28.61
C ALA A 528 -13.68 -7.71 -29.14
N GLU A 529 -13.70 -7.97 -30.45
CA GLU A 529 -14.54 -9.04 -31.03
C GLU A 529 -14.12 -10.42 -30.52
N LEU A 530 -12.82 -10.70 -30.46
CA LEU A 530 -12.28 -11.98 -29.97
C LEU A 530 -12.62 -12.21 -28.49
N LEU A 531 -12.45 -11.18 -27.65
CA LEU A 531 -12.78 -11.25 -26.23
C LEU A 531 -14.30 -11.37 -26.01
N SER A 532 -15.10 -10.59 -26.74
CA SER A 532 -16.57 -10.69 -26.67
C SER A 532 -17.05 -12.09 -27.04
N GLU A 533 -16.48 -12.69 -28.09
CA GLU A 533 -16.81 -14.03 -28.54
C GLU A 533 -16.39 -15.11 -27.52
N SER A 534 -15.18 -15.00 -26.95
CA SER A 534 -14.70 -15.87 -25.88
C SER A 534 -15.62 -15.85 -24.66
N TRP A 535 -16.07 -14.66 -24.27
CA TRP A 535 -16.87 -14.45 -23.07
C TRP A 535 -18.38 -14.67 -23.28
N GLY A 536 -18.80 -15.05 -24.50
CA GLY A 536 -20.20 -15.27 -24.83
C GLY A 536 -21.05 -14.00 -24.78
N LEU A 537 -20.42 -12.83 -24.94
CA LEU A 537 -21.09 -11.54 -24.93
C LEU A 537 -21.68 -11.25 -26.32
N ASN A 538 -22.84 -10.58 -26.35
CA ASN A 538 -23.48 -10.20 -27.60
C ASN A 538 -22.67 -9.06 -28.26
N SER A 539 -21.84 -9.41 -29.25
CA SER A 539 -20.84 -8.54 -29.87
C SER A 539 -21.41 -7.23 -30.44
N SER A 540 -22.69 -7.19 -30.85
CA SER A 540 -23.31 -5.99 -31.40
C SER A 540 -23.62 -4.88 -30.37
N GLY A 541 -23.76 -5.23 -29.08
CA GLY A 541 -24.09 -4.28 -28.02
C GLY A 541 -22.85 -3.60 -27.43
N TYR A 542 -21.82 -4.39 -27.12
CA TYR A 542 -20.57 -3.89 -26.53
C TYR A 542 -19.75 -3.07 -27.53
N ILE A 543 -19.65 -3.51 -28.79
CA ILE A 543 -18.91 -2.77 -29.83
C ILE A 543 -19.58 -1.42 -30.16
N ARG A 544 -20.91 -1.30 -30.00
CA ARG A 544 -21.63 -0.01 -30.17
C ARG A 544 -21.33 0.99 -29.05
N ASN A 545 -21.18 0.52 -27.81
CA ASN A 545 -20.86 1.37 -26.66
C ASN A 545 -19.36 1.69 -26.56
N MET A 546 -18.50 0.99 -27.30
CA MET A 546 -17.06 1.25 -27.40
C MET A 546 -16.67 2.36 -28.40
N GLY A 547 -17.61 3.23 -28.80
CA GLY A 547 -17.31 4.46 -29.54
C GLY A 547 -16.94 4.25 -31.02
N LEU A 548 -17.95 4.22 -31.88
CA LEU A 548 -17.80 4.70 -33.26
C LEU A 548 -17.65 6.23 -33.22
N LEU A 549 -16.42 6.70 -33.46
CA LEU A 549 -16.00 8.04 -33.86
C LEU A 549 -17.11 9.13 -33.92
N LYS A 550 -17.09 10.06 -32.96
CA LYS A 550 -17.44 11.47 -33.20
C LYS A 550 -16.26 12.33 -32.77
N LEU A 551 -15.68 13.05 -33.73
CA LEU A 551 -14.74 14.15 -33.46
C LEU A 551 -15.50 15.23 -32.68
N TYR A 552 -15.19 15.41 -31.39
CA TYR A 552 -15.64 16.58 -30.63
C TYR A 552 -14.57 17.16 -29.71
N ASP A 553 -14.81 18.43 -29.45
CA ASP A 553 -13.97 19.51 -28.96
C ASP A 553 -13.69 19.45 -27.44
N SER A 554 -12.56 20.05 -27.08
CA SER A 554 -11.95 20.26 -25.77
C SER A 554 -12.93 20.67 -24.67
N THR A 555 -12.92 19.95 -23.52
CA THR A 555 -13.12 20.51 -22.16
C THR A 555 -13.15 19.52 -20.99
N THR A 556 -12.96 18.20 -21.16
CA THR A 556 -12.97 17.26 -20.01
C THR A 556 -11.59 16.70 -19.65
N LYS A 557 -11.22 16.89 -18.37
CA LYS A 557 -10.04 16.33 -17.69
C LYS A 557 -10.28 14.85 -17.43
N HIS A 558 -9.35 13.95 -17.80
CA HIS A 558 -9.46 12.53 -17.44
C HIS A 558 -8.13 11.85 -17.10
N ALA A 559 -8.19 11.13 -15.98
CA ALA A 559 -7.26 10.11 -15.52
C ALA A 559 -7.40 8.82 -16.36
N ASP A 560 -6.38 7.97 -16.30
CA ASP A 560 -6.21 6.73 -17.07
C ASP A 560 -7.48 5.87 -17.20
N ALA A 561 -8.11 5.93 -18.37
CA ALA A 561 -9.33 5.18 -18.66
C ALA A 561 -9.15 4.20 -19.83
N SER A 562 -7.99 3.52 -19.94
CA SER A 562 -7.65 2.73 -21.13
C SER A 562 -8.11 1.27 -21.08
N PHE A 563 -8.90 0.80 -22.05
CA PHE A 563 -9.31 -0.62 -22.15
C PHE A 563 -8.26 -1.52 -22.82
N VAL A 564 -7.56 -1.01 -23.84
CA VAL A 564 -6.54 -1.74 -24.57
C VAL A 564 -5.42 -0.78 -24.97
N THR A 565 -4.19 -1.10 -24.56
CA THR A 565 -3.00 -0.32 -24.92
C THR A 565 -2.17 -1.08 -25.95
N ILE A 566 -1.83 -0.41 -27.06
CA ILE A 566 -0.99 -0.99 -28.13
C ILE A 566 0.39 -0.34 -28.10
N LEU A 567 1.43 -1.16 -27.92
CA LEU A 567 2.83 -0.75 -27.89
C LEU A 567 3.58 -1.27 -29.13
N VAL A 568 4.32 -0.36 -29.78
CA VAL A 568 5.21 -0.66 -30.90
C VAL A 568 6.59 -0.03 -30.62
N GLU A 569 7.65 -0.85 -30.64
CA GLU A 569 9.04 -0.42 -30.47
C GLU A 569 9.94 -1.04 -31.55
N ASP A 570 11.01 -0.34 -31.94
CA ASP A 570 11.92 -0.73 -33.02
C ASP A 570 12.72 -2.02 -32.75
N THR A 571 13.06 -2.26 -31.49
CA THR A 571 13.92 -3.37 -31.07
C THR A 571 13.54 -3.75 -29.65
N ILE A 572 12.53 -4.61 -29.49
CA ILE A 572 12.04 -5.08 -28.18
C ILE A 572 13.00 -6.14 -27.62
N GLY A 573 14.28 -5.81 -27.49
CA GLY A 573 15.21 -6.54 -26.64
C GLY A 573 15.24 -5.88 -25.28
N GLY A 574 14.28 -6.19 -24.41
CA GLY A 574 14.30 -5.71 -23.02
C GLY A 574 13.00 -5.09 -22.48
N LEU A 575 11.84 -5.39 -23.07
CA LEU A 575 10.59 -5.17 -22.33
C LEU A 575 10.50 -6.30 -21.30
N LYS A 576 10.64 -5.93 -20.02
CA LYS A 576 10.46 -6.88 -18.91
C LYS A 576 9.06 -6.70 -18.36
N VAL A 577 8.27 -7.75 -18.49
CA VAL A 577 6.94 -7.83 -17.91
C VAL A 577 7.08 -8.49 -16.54
N LEU A 578 6.67 -7.79 -15.48
CA LEU A 578 6.60 -8.37 -14.14
C LEU A 578 5.40 -9.32 -14.08
N HIS A 579 5.61 -10.64 -14.17
CA HIS A 579 4.54 -11.63 -14.05
C HIS A 579 4.68 -12.41 -12.74
N LYS A 580 3.68 -12.32 -11.84
CA LYS A 580 3.58 -13.10 -10.59
C LYS A 580 4.95 -13.33 -9.91
N TYR A 581 5.65 -12.25 -9.58
CA TYR A 581 6.95 -12.23 -8.89
C TYR A 581 8.23 -12.47 -9.74
N ASN A 582 8.14 -12.61 -11.07
CA ASN A 582 9.31 -12.74 -11.95
C ASN A 582 9.28 -11.72 -13.11
N SER A 583 10.44 -11.18 -13.50
CA SER A 583 10.55 -10.41 -14.74
C SER A 583 10.72 -11.35 -15.93
N VAL A 584 9.79 -11.32 -16.88
CA VAL A 584 9.86 -12.09 -18.13
C VAL A 584 10.31 -11.18 -19.26
N ASP A 585 11.37 -11.57 -19.96
CA ASP A 585 11.82 -10.86 -21.16
C ASP A 585 10.84 -11.14 -22.30
N VAL A 586 10.26 -10.06 -22.85
CA VAL A 586 9.51 -10.14 -24.10
C VAL A 586 10.49 -10.33 -25.24
N LYS A 587 10.40 -11.49 -25.90
CA LYS A 587 11.13 -11.72 -27.14
C LYS A 587 10.42 -10.96 -28.27
N PRO A 588 11.13 -10.11 -29.03
CA PRO A 588 10.52 -9.35 -30.11
C PRO A 588 10.09 -10.27 -31.25
N VAL A 589 8.89 -10.06 -31.78
CA VAL A 589 8.50 -10.57 -33.09
C VAL A 589 8.38 -9.38 -34.05
N LYS A 590 9.12 -9.42 -35.16
CA LYS A 590 9.14 -8.31 -36.13
C LYS A 590 7.72 -8.08 -36.69
N GLY A 591 7.26 -6.83 -36.64
CA GLY A 591 5.92 -6.45 -37.11
C GLY A 591 4.78 -6.85 -36.16
N ALA A 592 5.08 -7.25 -34.92
CA ALA A 592 4.08 -7.48 -33.90
C ALA A 592 3.65 -6.18 -33.21
N SER A 593 2.37 -6.13 -32.83
CA SER A 593 1.83 -5.13 -31.91
C SER A 593 1.61 -5.77 -30.55
N THR A 594 2.14 -5.18 -29.48
CA THR A 594 1.91 -5.70 -28.13
C THR A 594 0.62 -5.14 -27.57
N VAL A 595 -0.26 -6.00 -27.10
CA VAL A 595 -1.56 -5.68 -26.52
C VAL A 595 -1.49 -5.85 -25.02
N ASN A 596 -1.90 -4.82 -24.30
CA ASN A 596 -2.18 -4.85 -22.87
C ASN A 596 -3.69 -4.64 -22.66
N ILE A 597 -4.30 -5.51 -21.86
CA ILE A 597 -5.70 -5.37 -21.44
C ILE A 597 -5.68 -4.55 -20.14
N GLY A 598 -6.05 -3.27 -20.24
CA GLY A 598 -5.98 -2.35 -19.10
C GLY A 598 -7.04 -2.64 -18.03
N ASP A 599 -6.84 -2.05 -16.85
CA ASP A 599 -7.62 -2.26 -15.62
C ASP A 599 -9.15 -2.14 -15.83
N MET A 600 -9.60 -1.35 -16.80
CA MET A 600 -11.02 -1.10 -17.06
C MET A 600 -11.77 -2.29 -17.70
N MET A 601 -11.11 -3.13 -18.50
CA MET A 601 -11.73 -4.39 -18.96
C MET A 601 -11.91 -5.39 -17.79
N GLN A 602 -11.01 -5.32 -16.80
CA GLN A 602 -11.04 -6.17 -15.61
C GLN A 602 -12.22 -5.82 -14.69
N GLN A 603 -12.64 -4.56 -14.67
CA GLN A 603 -13.81 -4.10 -13.89
C GLN A 603 -15.16 -4.43 -14.56
N LEU A 604 -15.24 -4.45 -15.89
CA LEU A 604 -16.49 -4.71 -16.61
C LEU A 604 -16.89 -6.20 -16.66
N VAL A 605 -15.94 -7.10 -16.46
CA VAL A 605 -16.17 -8.55 -16.54
C VAL A 605 -15.91 -9.15 -15.16
N SER A 606 -16.87 -8.98 -14.25
CA SER A 606 -16.94 -9.63 -12.93
C SER A 606 -17.15 -11.15 -13.06
N ASN A 607 -16.20 -11.82 -13.71
CA ASN A 607 -16.27 -13.24 -13.99
C ASN A 607 -14.99 -13.89 -13.44
N ASP A 608 -15.12 -14.91 -12.59
CA ASP A 608 -14.04 -15.66 -11.91
C ASP A 608 -13.00 -16.31 -12.85
N LYS A 609 -13.14 -16.09 -14.17
CA LYS A 609 -12.22 -16.49 -15.22
C LYS A 609 -10.99 -15.61 -15.33
N PHE A 610 -11.00 -14.40 -14.75
CA PHE A 610 -9.86 -13.49 -14.78
C PHE A 610 -9.16 -13.45 -13.42
N LYS A 611 -7.87 -13.81 -13.38
CA LYS A 611 -7.03 -13.62 -12.19
C LYS A 611 -6.14 -12.43 -12.45
N SER A 612 -6.36 -11.34 -11.71
CA SER A 612 -5.47 -10.18 -11.67
C SER A 612 -4.02 -10.66 -11.56
N VAL A 613 -3.18 -10.21 -12.47
CA VAL A 613 -1.74 -10.29 -12.31
C VAL A 613 -1.22 -8.85 -12.26
N GLU A 614 -0.50 -8.51 -11.20
CA GLU A 614 0.20 -7.21 -11.14
C GLU A 614 1.31 -7.20 -12.20
N HIS A 615 1.35 -6.14 -13.01
CA HIS A 615 2.41 -5.97 -14.00
C HIS A 615 2.91 -4.52 -14.06
N GLY A 616 4.17 -4.37 -14.44
CA GLY A 616 4.78 -3.10 -14.83
C GLY A 616 5.65 -3.31 -16.06
N VAL A 617 5.74 -2.28 -16.91
CA VAL A 617 6.73 -2.23 -18.01
C VAL A 617 8.02 -1.70 -17.41
N LEU A 618 9.02 -2.58 -17.25
CA LEU A 618 10.35 -2.16 -16.81
C LEU A 618 11.16 -1.65 -18.00
N ALA A 619 11.59 -0.39 -17.95
CA ALA A 619 12.60 0.14 -18.85
C ALA A 619 13.95 -0.54 -18.54
N THR A 620 14.48 -1.34 -19.46
CA THR A 620 15.84 -1.88 -19.31
C THR A 620 16.88 -0.81 -19.63
N GLN A 621 17.89 -0.68 -18.77
CA GLN A 621 19.09 0.10 -19.06
C GLN A 621 19.81 -0.50 -20.28
N GLY A 622 19.83 0.23 -21.38
CA GLY A 622 20.59 -0.08 -22.59
C GLY A 622 21.33 1.17 -23.08
N ALA A 623 22.42 0.98 -23.82
CA ALA A 623 23.32 2.05 -24.27
C ALA A 623 22.72 2.99 -25.34
N GLU A 624 21.53 2.70 -25.88
CA GLU A 624 20.85 3.52 -26.87
C GLU A 624 19.45 3.97 -26.40
N PRO A 625 19.04 5.23 -26.64
CA PRO A 625 17.71 5.71 -26.33
C PRO A 625 16.65 4.97 -27.15
N ARG A 626 15.71 4.33 -26.44
CA ARG A 626 14.61 3.55 -27.04
C ARG A 626 13.35 4.39 -27.13
N VAL A 627 12.56 4.15 -28.16
CA VAL A 627 11.32 4.89 -28.43
C VAL A 627 10.18 3.90 -28.57
N SER A 628 9.09 4.18 -27.85
CA SER A 628 7.83 3.46 -27.93
C SER A 628 6.71 4.38 -28.43
N VAL A 629 5.77 3.79 -29.16
CA VAL A 629 4.56 4.50 -29.60
C VAL A 629 3.35 3.78 -29.04
N THR A 630 2.57 4.51 -28.24
CA THR A 630 1.46 3.97 -27.46
C THR A 630 0.13 4.57 -27.92
N CYS A 631 -0.89 3.73 -28.07
CA CYS A 631 -2.26 4.20 -28.30
C CYS A 631 -3.22 3.67 -27.24
N PHE A 632 -3.97 4.58 -26.63
CA PHE A 632 -4.92 4.34 -25.53
C PHE A 632 -6.37 4.27 -26.05
N LEU A 633 -7.26 3.57 -25.33
CA LEU A 633 -8.71 3.51 -25.62
C LEU A 633 -9.52 3.96 -24.42
N THR A 634 -10.03 5.19 -24.44
CA THR A 634 -10.89 5.73 -23.37
C THR A 634 -12.38 5.45 -23.63
N PRO A 635 -13.19 5.08 -22.61
CA PRO A 635 -14.65 5.07 -22.70
C PRO A 635 -15.18 6.46 -23.06
N ASP A 636 -16.33 6.50 -23.73
CA ASP A 636 -17.13 7.71 -23.87
C ASP A 636 -17.92 7.90 -22.56
N GLU A 637 -17.77 9.03 -21.87
CA GLU A 637 -18.44 9.31 -20.57
C GLU A 637 -19.96 9.34 -20.65
N LYS A 638 -20.56 9.14 -21.83
CA LYS A 638 -22.00 9.25 -21.99
C LYS A 638 -22.82 8.00 -21.79
N HIS A 639 -22.27 6.78 -21.69
CA HIS A 639 -23.08 5.57 -21.44
C HIS A 639 -22.44 4.59 -20.46
#